data_AF-A0A3A9YHH3-F1
#
_entry.id   AF-A0A3A9YHH3-F1
#
_cell.length_a   1.000
_cell.length_b   1.000
_cell.length_c   1.000
_cell.angle_alpha   90.00
_cell.angle_beta   90.00
_cell.angle_gamma   90.00
#
_symmetry.space_group_name_H-M   'P 1'
#
loop_
_entity.id
_entity.type
_entity.pdbx_description
1 polymer ?
#
loop_
_entity_poly.entity_id
_entity_poly.type
_entity_poly.pdbx_seq_one_letter_code
_entity_poly.pdbx_strand_id
1 'polypeptide(L)'
;MAVTERQQPGAPEAGPASRPLGASSSIARDSARLALVIGALGVVFGDIGTSPIYAMQTVFNPSDPHPVPVSTENVFGVVSLVFWTVMIIVTVTYVLLALRADNDGEGGIMALITLLRRNVRRGGRAVPVLVLFGIFGAALFFGDSMITPAISVLSAVEGLKVVEPSLGNLVVPITVVIIALLFVAQRRGSAAVGRLFGPIMIVWFLIVAVCGVRGITAHPDILKALSPTYALGFLAGRFEVAFFALAAVVLAVTGAEALYADLGHFGRRSITRAWLVLVFPALTLSYFGQGALILKDPSNISSPFFLLAPDWGRLPLTLLATAATVIASQSVITGAFSVASQAAELGYLPRLRILHTSESTIGQVYVPWVNWLLMVAVLTLVLAYGSSTGLAFAYGMAVTATITISTFLLFYLGRWKWKVPLWLLALGAIPLLVWDLLLLGANATKLLHGAWVPLLIGLAAFTIMTTWKRGREIVTSERQQHEGSLRDFVEELRADGKLARRVPGTAIFLNRGKQTVPLAMRANVEHNHVRHEHVVILSIETKPVPRIAADQRIAVDDLGYSDDGITHVSAYFGYMESPDVPETLRRLNAGDVEGRVQAEEASYFLSKIELRAGSRPTMPRWRKRLFITTSFITADAAEHFCLPRDRTVIMGSYIEV
;
A
#
# COMPACT_ATOMS: atom_id res chain seq x y z
N MET A 1 -23.31 76.99 34.91
CA MET A 1 -24.67 77.00 34.31
C MET A 1 -24.54 76.39 32.92
N ALA A 2 -25.45 75.50 32.52
CA ALA A 2 -25.61 74.90 31.20
C ALA A 2 -24.46 74.05 30.57
N VAL A 3 -24.78 72.77 30.34
CA VAL A 3 -24.17 71.84 29.36
C VAL A 3 -24.66 72.25 27.96
N THR A 4 -23.91 72.09 26.85
CA THR A 4 -23.90 71.01 25.81
C THR A 4 -22.96 71.54 24.68
N GLU A 5 -22.38 70.84 23.69
CA GLU A 5 -22.60 69.48 23.14
C GLU A 5 -21.27 68.80 22.68
N ARG A 6 -21.20 68.28 21.44
CA ARG A 6 -20.08 67.51 20.87
C ARG A 6 -19.81 67.90 19.41
N GLN A 7 -18.54 67.84 19.00
CA GLN A 7 -18.13 67.66 17.60
C GLN A 7 -17.01 66.61 17.52
N GLN A 8 -17.06 65.75 16.50
CA GLN A 8 -15.98 64.82 16.14
C GLN A 8 -15.02 65.48 15.13
N PRO A 9 -13.73 65.10 15.16
CA PRO A 9 -12.90 65.18 13.95
C PRO A 9 -11.97 63.98 13.72
N GLY A 10 -11.66 63.73 12.44
CA GLY A 10 -10.36 63.19 12.00
C GLY A 10 -10.25 61.68 11.73
N ALA A 11 -10.17 61.31 10.45
CA ALA A 11 -9.62 60.02 10.01
C ALA A 11 -8.10 60.16 9.73
N PRO A 12 -7.26 59.16 10.04
CA PRO A 12 -5.81 59.23 9.85
C PRO A 12 -5.33 58.84 8.45
N GLU A 13 -4.14 59.32 8.09
CA GLU A 13 -3.55 59.30 6.75
C GLU A 13 -3.02 57.92 6.28
N ALA A 14 -2.83 57.79 4.96
CA ALA A 14 -2.36 56.57 4.32
C ALA A 14 -0.82 56.44 4.30
N GLY A 15 -0.31 55.31 4.79
CA GLY A 15 1.11 54.94 4.68
C GLY A 15 1.52 54.48 3.27
N PRO A 16 2.84 54.43 2.97
CA PRO A 16 3.35 54.17 1.62
C PRO A 16 3.11 52.72 1.16
N ALA A 17 2.73 52.57 -0.12
CA ALA A 17 2.34 51.29 -0.70
C ALA A 17 3.48 50.25 -0.72
N SER A 18 3.19 49.05 -0.20
CA SER A 18 4.09 47.90 -0.27
C SER A 18 4.17 47.34 -1.69
N ARG A 19 5.39 47.18 -2.22
CA ARG A 19 5.63 46.48 -3.49
C ARG A 19 5.24 44.99 -3.36
N PRO A 20 4.58 44.37 -4.34
CA PRO A 20 4.12 42.99 -4.23
C PRO A 20 5.28 41.99 -4.34
N LEU A 21 5.47 41.18 -3.29
CA LEU A 21 6.39 40.04 -3.24
C LEU A 21 5.88 38.83 -4.07
N GLY A 22 5.53 39.07 -5.34
CA GLY A 22 4.90 38.06 -6.20
C GLY A 22 5.86 37.01 -6.77
N ALA A 23 7.04 37.45 -7.24
CA ALA A 23 7.88 36.66 -8.16
C ALA A 23 8.65 35.49 -7.52
N SER A 24 9.11 35.61 -6.27
CA SER A 24 9.79 34.50 -5.58
C SER A 24 8.86 33.33 -5.28
N SER A 25 7.57 33.61 -5.07
CA SER A 25 6.57 32.62 -4.71
C SER A 25 6.15 31.71 -5.87
N SER A 26 6.23 32.16 -7.13
CA SER A 26 5.87 31.34 -8.30
C SER A 26 6.98 30.34 -8.64
N ILE A 27 8.22 30.82 -8.72
CA ILE A 27 9.39 29.99 -9.04
C ILE A 27 9.52 28.85 -8.03
N ALA A 28 9.42 29.13 -6.72
CA ALA A 28 9.45 28.08 -5.69
C ALA A 28 8.32 27.05 -5.85
N ARG A 29 7.10 27.49 -6.20
CA ARG A 29 5.95 26.59 -6.44
C ARG A 29 6.12 25.73 -7.68
N ASP A 30 6.71 26.25 -8.75
CA ASP A 30 6.94 25.49 -9.98
C ASP A 30 8.14 24.55 -9.89
N SER A 31 9.20 24.93 -9.17
CA SER A 31 10.30 24.00 -8.80
C SER A 31 9.79 22.84 -7.94
N ALA A 32 8.94 23.09 -6.94
CA ALA A 32 8.34 22.05 -6.12
C ALA A 32 7.42 21.11 -6.93
N ARG A 33 6.64 21.65 -7.88
CA ARG A 33 5.81 20.85 -8.80
C ARG A 33 6.66 19.97 -9.72
N LEU A 34 7.77 20.49 -10.24
CA LEU A 34 8.69 19.72 -11.08
C LEU A 34 9.34 18.59 -10.27
N ALA A 35 9.78 18.87 -9.04
CA ALA A 35 10.32 17.85 -8.14
C ALA A 35 9.31 16.71 -7.86
N LEU A 36 8.02 17.02 -7.68
CA LEU A 36 6.97 16.01 -7.51
C LEU A 36 6.71 15.18 -8.79
N VAL A 37 6.82 15.77 -9.98
CA VAL A 37 6.72 15.05 -11.26
C VAL A 37 7.94 14.12 -11.45
N ILE A 38 9.15 14.59 -11.13
CA ILE A 38 10.38 13.80 -11.18
C ILE A 38 10.32 12.65 -10.16
N GLY A 39 9.83 12.91 -8.95
CA GLY A 39 9.59 11.88 -7.92
C GLY A 39 8.58 10.83 -8.38
N ALA A 40 7.47 11.26 -8.99
CA ALA A 40 6.47 10.35 -9.54
C ALA A 40 7.06 9.46 -10.66
N LEU A 41 7.89 10.01 -11.55
CA LEU A 41 8.61 9.22 -12.57
C LEU A 41 9.54 8.18 -11.95
N GLY A 42 10.19 8.51 -10.84
CA GLY A 42 11.11 7.62 -10.13
C GLY A 42 10.44 6.48 -9.36
N VAL A 43 9.22 6.67 -8.84
CA VAL A 43 8.55 5.67 -8.00
C VAL A 43 7.36 5.05 -8.75
N VAL A 44 6.40 5.87 -9.16
CA VAL A 44 5.10 5.41 -9.65
C VAL A 44 5.19 4.65 -10.98
N PHE A 45 6.11 5.03 -11.86
CA PHE A 45 6.18 4.51 -13.24
C PHE A 45 7.30 3.48 -13.47
N GLY A 46 7.96 3.00 -12.42
CA GLY A 46 9.02 1.99 -12.54
C GLY A 46 8.53 0.69 -13.18
N ASP A 47 7.52 0.07 -12.57
CA ASP A 47 6.94 -1.21 -12.99
C ASP A 47 6.45 -1.16 -14.45
N ILE A 48 5.40 -0.38 -14.72
CA ILE A 48 4.88 -0.20 -16.09
C ILE A 48 5.95 0.26 -17.08
N GLY A 49 6.94 1.03 -16.62
CA GLY A 49 8.04 1.51 -17.44
C GLY A 49 9.00 0.42 -17.91
N THR A 50 9.04 -0.72 -17.21
CA THR A 50 9.91 -1.86 -17.52
C THR A 50 9.22 -2.98 -18.29
N SER A 51 7.89 -2.94 -18.39
CA SER A 51 7.10 -3.87 -19.20
C SER A 51 7.52 -4.04 -20.68
N PRO A 52 8.11 -3.06 -21.38
CA PRO A 52 8.56 -3.27 -22.76
C PRO A 52 9.69 -4.29 -22.88
N ILE A 53 10.41 -4.62 -21.80
CA ILE A 53 11.51 -5.59 -21.82
C ILE A 53 10.99 -7.00 -22.13
N TYR A 54 9.83 -7.38 -21.58
CA TYR A 54 9.32 -8.77 -21.62
C TYR A 54 7.97 -8.94 -22.34
N ALA A 55 7.13 -7.91 -22.47
CA ALA A 55 5.75 -8.08 -22.96
C ALA A 55 5.67 -8.59 -24.41
N MET A 56 6.36 -7.95 -25.38
CA MET A 56 6.34 -8.38 -26.79
C MET A 56 7.03 -9.74 -27.01
N GLN A 57 8.12 -9.99 -26.28
CA GLN A 57 8.82 -11.29 -26.27
C GLN A 57 7.87 -12.41 -25.82
N THR A 58 7.03 -12.15 -24.81
CA THR A 58 6.06 -13.13 -24.30
C THR A 58 4.93 -13.37 -25.31
N VAL A 59 4.38 -12.33 -25.94
CA VAL A 59 3.25 -12.49 -26.89
C VAL A 59 3.62 -13.39 -28.08
N PHE A 60 4.82 -13.23 -28.64
CA PHE A 60 5.27 -13.99 -29.81
C PHE A 60 6.09 -15.24 -29.46
N ASN A 61 6.13 -15.65 -28.20
CA ASN A 61 6.96 -16.76 -27.77
C ASN A 61 6.49 -18.09 -28.39
N PRO A 62 7.33 -18.80 -29.18
CA PRO A 62 6.95 -20.07 -29.79
C PRO A 62 6.80 -21.22 -28.77
N SER A 63 7.25 -21.03 -27.53
CA SER A 63 7.08 -21.97 -26.42
C SER A 63 5.89 -21.64 -25.52
N ASP A 64 5.06 -20.64 -25.86
CA ASP A 64 3.76 -20.46 -25.20
C ASP A 64 2.83 -21.65 -25.52
N PRO A 65 2.03 -22.16 -24.56
CA PRO A 65 1.00 -23.17 -24.84
C PRO A 65 0.03 -22.79 -25.97
N HIS A 66 -0.15 -21.49 -26.21
CA HIS A 66 -1.01 -20.93 -27.25
C HIS A 66 -0.25 -19.84 -28.02
N PRO A 67 0.74 -20.21 -28.85
CA PRO A 67 1.68 -19.26 -29.45
C PRO A 67 1.02 -18.43 -30.55
N VAL A 68 1.30 -17.12 -30.57
CA VAL A 68 0.82 -16.22 -31.64
C VAL A 68 1.75 -16.35 -32.85
N PRO A 69 1.30 -16.85 -34.02
CA PRO A 69 2.16 -16.98 -35.19
C PRO A 69 2.62 -15.60 -35.68
N VAL A 70 3.89 -15.46 -36.04
CA VAL A 70 4.37 -14.19 -36.61
C VAL A 70 3.93 -14.07 -38.06
N SER A 71 2.99 -13.15 -38.28
CA SER A 71 2.52 -12.69 -39.57
C SER A 71 2.28 -11.19 -39.50
N THR A 72 2.32 -10.50 -40.64
CA THR A 72 2.11 -9.04 -40.69
C THR A 72 0.85 -8.63 -39.95
N GLU A 73 -0.28 -9.26 -40.27
CA GLU A 73 -1.57 -8.99 -39.64
C GLU A 73 -1.57 -9.26 -38.12
N ASN A 74 -0.92 -10.33 -37.64
CA ASN A 74 -0.84 -10.63 -36.21
C ASN A 74 0.02 -9.59 -35.47
N VAL A 75 1.13 -9.12 -36.06
CA VAL A 75 1.94 -8.06 -35.45
C VAL A 75 1.18 -6.74 -35.38
N PHE A 76 0.49 -6.34 -36.45
CA PHE A 76 -0.39 -5.17 -36.44
C PHE A 76 -1.53 -5.31 -35.39
N GLY A 77 -2.16 -6.47 -35.32
CA GLY A 77 -3.22 -6.77 -34.34
C GLY A 77 -2.72 -6.70 -32.90
N VAL A 78 -1.58 -7.34 -32.59
CA VAL A 78 -0.96 -7.34 -31.25
C VAL A 78 -0.52 -5.94 -30.83
N VAL A 79 0.20 -5.19 -31.68
CA VAL A 79 0.65 -3.83 -31.33
C VAL A 79 -0.54 -2.90 -31.10
N SER A 80 -1.61 -3.06 -31.88
CA SER A 80 -2.88 -2.34 -31.66
C SER A 80 -3.55 -2.75 -30.33
N LEU A 81 -3.61 -4.06 -30.01
CA LEU A 81 -4.13 -4.55 -28.73
C LEU A 81 -3.33 -4.01 -27.54
N VAL A 82 -1.99 -3.98 -27.61
CA VAL A 82 -1.13 -3.41 -26.56
C VAL A 82 -1.46 -1.93 -26.35
N PHE A 83 -1.48 -1.14 -27.44
CA PHE A 83 -1.79 0.29 -27.37
C PHE A 83 -3.18 0.56 -26.78
N TRP A 84 -4.21 -0.13 -27.26
CA TRP A 84 -5.57 0.07 -26.79
C TRP A 84 -5.79 -0.48 -25.37
N THR A 85 -5.09 -1.54 -24.96
CA THR A 85 -5.10 -2.01 -23.56
C THR A 85 -4.49 -0.96 -22.62
N VAL A 86 -3.34 -0.38 -22.97
CA VAL A 86 -2.70 0.70 -22.21
C VAL A 86 -3.60 1.95 -22.14
N MET A 87 -4.26 2.29 -23.24
CA MET A 87 -5.23 3.40 -23.26
C MET A 87 -6.46 3.14 -22.38
N ILE A 88 -7.06 1.95 -22.48
CA ILE A 88 -8.27 1.59 -21.74
C ILE A 88 -7.98 1.49 -20.24
N ILE A 89 -6.97 0.71 -19.85
CA ILE A 89 -6.69 0.46 -18.42
C ILE A 89 -5.97 1.66 -17.81
N VAL A 90 -4.80 2.02 -18.33
CA VAL A 90 -3.93 2.98 -17.64
C VAL A 90 -4.44 4.41 -17.82
N THR A 91 -4.76 4.81 -19.06
CA THR A 91 -5.22 6.18 -19.31
C THR A 91 -6.68 6.38 -18.86
N VAL A 92 -7.62 5.53 -19.27
CA VAL A 92 -9.05 5.72 -18.95
C VAL A 92 -9.39 5.25 -17.54
N THR A 93 -9.21 3.96 -17.22
CA THR A 93 -9.60 3.42 -15.89
C THR A 93 -8.80 4.05 -14.76
N TYR A 94 -7.47 4.09 -14.85
CA TYR A 94 -6.64 4.61 -13.76
C TYR A 94 -6.50 6.13 -13.76
N VAL A 95 -5.88 6.72 -14.79
CA VAL A 95 -5.51 8.15 -14.78
C VAL A 95 -6.73 9.08 -14.85
N LEU A 96 -7.75 8.78 -15.66
CA LEU A 96 -8.94 9.63 -15.77
C LEU A 96 -9.98 9.37 -14.68
N LEU A 97 -10.21 8.12 -14.26
CA LEU A 97 -11.25 7.74 -13.30
C LEU A 97 -10.73 7.45 -11.89
N ALA A 98 -9.85 6.47 -11.70
CA ALA A 98 -9.42 6.02 -10.36
C ALA A 98 -8.71 7.12 -9.54
N LEU A 99 -7.86 7.95 -10.15
CA LEU A 99 -7.22 9.08 -9.46
C LEU A 99 -8.19 10.21 -9.02
N ARG A 100 -9.50 10.07 -9.25
CA ARG A 100 -10.57 10.92 -8.68
C ARG A 100 -11.30 10.26 -7.49
N ALA A 101 -11.00 9.01 -7.17
CA ALA A 101 -11.63 8.20 -6.13
C ALA A 101 -10.76 8.12 -4.86
N ASP A 102 -10.10 9.21 -4.50
CA ASP A 102 -9.31 9.34 -3.28
C ASP A 102 -10.14 9.24 -1.98
N ASN A 103 -9.49 8.82 -0.90
CA ASN A 103 -9.94 8.94 0.49
C ASN A 103 -8.95 9.82 1.26
N ASP A 104 -9.33 11.06 1.56
CA ASP A 104 -8.49 12.00 2.34
C ASP A 104 -7.10 12.22 1.68
N GLY A 105 -7.02 12.16 0.35
CA GLY A 105 -5.79 12.21 -0.46
C GLY A 105 -5.20 10.85 -0.85
N GLU A 106 -5.46 9.79 -0.07
CA GLU A 106 -4.94 8.44 -0.34
C GLU A 106 -5.72 7.70 -1.44
N GLY A 107 -5.07 6.77 -2.11
CA GLY A 107 -5.66 5.96 -3.18
C GLY A 107 -5.46 4.45 -3.00
N GLY A 108 -5.59 3.70 -4.09
CA GLY A 108 -5.51 2.24 -4.08
C GLY A 108 -6.77 1.54 -3.57
N ILE A 109 -6.73 0.20 -3.61
CA ILE A 109 -7.87 -0.65 -3.23
C ILE A 109 -8.29 -0.49 -1.75
N MET A 110 -7.34 -0.17 -0.86
CA MET A 110 -7.62 0.10 0.56
C MET A 110 -8.38 1.42 0.79
N ALA A 111 -8.11 2.46 -0.01
CA ALA A 111 -8.92 3.69 0.00
C ALA A 111 -10.37 3.39 -0.43
N LEU A 112 -10.56 2.58 -1.47
CA LEU A 112 -11.90 2.13 -1.90
C LEU A 112 -12.62 1.35 -0.79
N ILE A 113 -11.96 0.40 -0.13
CA ILE A 113 -12.53 -0.35 1.01
C ILE A 113 -12.93 0.60 2.14
N THR A 114 -12.11 1.60 2.44
CA THR A 114 -12.37 2.58 3.50
C THR A 114 -13.59 3.45 3.17
N LEU A 115 -13.69 3.94 1.94
CA LEU A 115 -14.84 4.71 1.46
C LEU A 115 -16.13 3.89 1.44
N LEU A 116 -16.05 2.61 1.06
CA LEU A 116 -17.17 1.66 1.14
C LEU A 116 -17.62 1.45 2.59
N ARG A 117 -16.68 1.24 3.52
CA ARG A 117 -16.97 1.07 4.96
C ARG A 117 -17.63 2.30 5.58
N ARG A 118 -17.14 3.52 5.27
CA ARG A 118 -17.77 4.79 5.72
C ARG A 118 -19.22 4.92 5.23
N ASN A 119 -19.55 4.30 4.10
CA ASN A 119 -20.86 4.41 3.43
C ASN A 119 -21.83 3.24 3.71
N VAL A 120 -21.49 2.25 4.54
CA VAL A 120 -22.31 1.05 4.84
C VAL A 120 -23.80 1.36 5.06
N ARG A 121 -24.13 2.44 5.79
CA ARG A 121 -25.50 2.82 6.14
C ARG A 121 -26.45 3.03 4.95
N ARG A 122 -25.98 3.35 3.73
CA ARG A 122 -26.86 3.52 2.55
C ARG A 122 -26.78 2.38 1.53
N GLY A 123 -26.00 1.32 1.81
CA GLY A 123 -25.63 0.31 0.81
C GLY A 123 -26.13 -1.11 1.09
N GLY A 124 -26.78 -1.30 2.24
CA GLY A 124 -27.43 -2.55 2.62
C GLY A 124 -26.48 -3.76 2.57
N ARG A 125 -27.01 -4.90 2.09
CA ARG A 125 -26.33 -6.20 2.10
C ARG A 125 -25.16 -6.32 1.11
N ALA A 126 -25.00 -5.39 0.17
CA ALA A 126 -23.92 -5.45 -0.83
C ALA A 126 -22.56 -5.06 -0.24
N VAL A 127 -22.50 -4.09 0.68
CA VAL A 127 -21.23 -3.51 1.15
C VAL A 127 -20.31 -4.53 1.85
N PRO A 128 -20.79 -5.46 2.71
CA PRO A 128 -19.94 -6.50 3.27
C PRO A 128 -19.28 -7.41 2.22
N VAL A 129 -20.00 -7.72 1.13
CA VAL A 129 -19.49 -8.53 0.01
C VAL A 129 -18.45 -7.75 -0.80
N LEU A 130 -18.70 -6.47 -1.08
CA LEU A 130 -17.75 -5.59 -1.76
C LEU A 130 -16.46 -5.37 -0.95
N VAL A 131 -16.59 -5.23 0.38
CA VAL A 131 -15.44 -5.19 1.29
C VAL A 131 -14.67 -6.51 1.23
N LEU A 132 -15.35 -7.66 1.14
CA LEU A 132 -14.70 -8.96 0.99
C LEU A 132 -13.91 -9.07 -0.33
N PHE A 133 -14.50 -8.64 -1.45
CA PHE A 133 -13.80 -8.55 -2.74
C PHE A 133 -12.60 -7.60 -2.68
N GLY A 134 -12.74 -6.43 -2.05
CA GLY A 134 -11.63 -5.50 -1.85
C GLY A 134 -10.47 -6.10 -1.07
N ILE A 135 -10.75 -6.82 0.02
CA ILE A 135 -9.71 -7.54 0.78
C ILE A 135 -9.07 -8.64 -0.07
N PHE A 136 -9.83 -9.31 -0.93
CA PHE A 136 -9.29 -10.31 -1.85
C PHE A 136 -8.35 -9.69 -2.89
N GLY A 137 -8.72 -8.57 -3.52
CA GLY A 137 -7.81 -7.82 -4.41
C GLY A 137 -6.58 -7.29 -3.68
N ALA A 138 -6.73 -6.76 -2.46
CA ALA A 138 -5.59 -6.35 -1.63
C ALA A 138 -4.68 -7.52 -1.24
N ALA A 139 -5.23 -8.75 -1.15
CA ALA A 139 -4.45 -9.95 -0.90
C ALA A 139 -3.72 -10.45 -2.16
N LEU A 140 -4.37 -10.34 -3.33
CA LEU A 140 -3.77 -10.64 -4.65
C LEU A 140 -2.59 -9.69 -4.97
N PHE A 141 -2.64 -8.44 -4.51
CA PHE A 141 -1.53 -7.49 -4.62
C PHE A 141 -0.21 -8.02 -4.00
N PHE A 142 -0.26 -8.80 -2.90
CA PHE A 142 0.95 -9.45 -2.38
C PHE A 142 1.50 -10.53 -3.33
N GLY A 143 0.63 -11.18 -4.10
CA GLY A 143 1.03 -12.13 -5.14
C GLY A 143 1.77 -11.45 -6.28
N ASP A 144 1.26 -10.30 -6.77
CA ASP A 144 1.99 -9.49 -7.76
C ASP A 144 3.33 -8.99 -7.19
N SER A 145 3.32 -8.50 -5.96
CA SER A 145 4.51 -7.98 -5.27
C SER A 145 5.66 -8.97 -5.13
N MET A 146 5.38 -10.27 -5.30
CA MET A 146 6.38 -11.34 -5.32
C MET A 146 6.87 -11.67 -6.74
N ILE A 147 6.06 -11.51 -7.79
CA ILE A 147 6.49 -11.83 -9.16
C ILE A 147 7.13 -10.63 -9.84
N THR A 148 6.62 -9.41 -9.67
CA THR A 148 7.12 -8.22 -10.39
C THR A 148 8.63 -7.98 -10.19
N PRO A 149 9.21 -8.09 -8.98
CA PRO A 149 10.66 -8.03 -8.81
C PRO A 149 11.42 -9.20 -9.47
N ALA A 150 10.83 -10.39 -9.48
CA ALA A 150 11.44 -11.57 -10.08
C ALA A 150 11.46 -11.47 -11.62
N ILE A 151 10.33 -11.14 -12.27
CA ILE A 151 10.26 -11.05 -13.73
C ILE A 151 11.04 -9.85 -14.25
N SER A 152 10.90 -8.67 -13.65
CA SER A 152 11.53 -7.46 -14.16
C SER A 152 13.06 -7.54 -14.06
N VAL A 153 13.63 -7.88 -12.89
CA VAL A 153 15.10 -7.97 -12.76
C VAL A 153 15.67 -9.11 -13.61
N LEU A 154 15.02 -10.28 -13.65
CA LEU A 154 15.48 -11.41 -14.48
C LEU A 154 15.47 -11.05 -15.97
N SER A 155 14.41 -10.41 -16.47
CA SER A 155 14.30 -9.98 -17.88
C SER A 155 15.35 -8.93 -18.24
N ALA A 156 15.67 -8.00 -17.33
CA ALA A 156 16.74 -7.03 -17.56
C ALA A 156 18.11 -7.70 -17.64
N VAL A 157 18.43 -8.62 -16.73
CA VAL A 157 19.71 -9.33 -16.70
C VAL A 157 19.83 -10.31 -17.88
N GLU A 158 18.73 -10.85 -18.40
CA GLU A 158 18.71 -11.65 -19.64
C GLU A 158 19.17 -10.87 -20.87
N GLY A 159 19.15 -9.53 -20.86
CA GLY A 159 19.79 -8.71 -21.89
C GLY A 159 21.28 -9.01 -22.10
N LEU A 160 21.97 -9.54 -21.08
CA LEU A 160 23.36 -10.01 -21.21
C LEU A 160 23.50 -11.15 -22.25
N LYS A 161 22.49 -12.02 -22.40
CA LYS A 161 22.49 -13.10 -23.42
C LYS A 161 22.52 -12.54 -24.85
N VAL A 162 22.02 -11.31 -25.06
CA VAL A 162 21.97 -10.59 -26.34
C VAL A 162 23.27 -9.82 -26.64
N VAL A 163 24.06 -9.56 -25.60
CA VAL A 163 25.42 -8.99 -25.70
C VAL A 163 26.44 -10.09 -25.94
N GLU A 164 26.40 -11.14 -25.11
CA GLU A 164 27.35 -12.24 -25.12
C GLU A 164 26.66 -13.54 -24.63
N PRO A 165 26.33 -14.49 -25.53
CA PRO A 165 25.57 -15.70 -25.19
C PRO A 165 26.22 -16.56 -24.09
N SER A 166 27.54 -16.56 -23.97
CA SER A 166 28.25 -17.34 -22.93
C SER A 166 27.96 -16.89 -21.50
N LEU A 167 27.45 -15.66 -21.30
CA LEU A 167 27.03 -15.15 -19.98
C LEU A 167 25.67 -15.73 -19.51
N GLY A 168 24.97 -16.52 -20.32
CA GLY A 168 23.63 -17.04 -20.00
C GLY A 168 23.55 -17.79 -18.67
N ASN A 169 24.59 -18.51 -18.27
CA ASN A 169 24.65 -19.26 -17.01
C ASN A 169 24.80 -18.35 -15.77
N LEU A 170 25.23 -17.10 -15.93
CA LEU A 170 25.40 -16.14 -14.84
C LEU A 170 24.13 -15.31 -14.56
N VAL A 171 23.13 -15.37 -15.45
CA VAL A 171 21.90 -14.56 -15.35
C VAL A 171 21.14 -14.80 -14.03
N VAL A 172 20.90 -16.05 -13.67
CA VAL A 172 20.20 -16.39 -12.41
C VAL A 172 21.02 -16.00 -11.18
N PRO A 173 22.32 -16.35 -11.05
CA PRO A 173 23.18 -15.86 -9.98
C PRO A 173 23.21 -14.33 -9.82
N ILE A 174 23.36 -13.58 -10.93
CA ILE A 174 23.37 -12.11 -10.92
C ILE A 174 22.02 -11.57 -10.43
N THR A 175 20.91 -12.11 -10.93
CA THR A 175 19.55 -11.75 -10.51
C THR A 175 19.34 -11.97 -9.01
N VAL A 176 19.76 -13.13 -8.48
CA VAL A 176 19.70 -13.45 -7.05
C VAL A 176 20.50 -12.46 -6.21
N VAL A 177 21.72 -12.10 -6.63
CA VAL A 177 22.55 -11.11 -5.92
C VAL A 177 21.91 -9.73 -5.92
N ILE A 178 21.39 -9.27 -7.07
CA ILE A 178 20.71 -7.97 -7.17
C ILE A 178 19.50 -7.92 -6.24
N ILE A 179 18.65 -8.94 -6.25
CA ILE A 179 17.44 -9.01 -5.42
C ILE A 179 17.79 -9.12 -3.93
N ALA A 180 18.79 -9.93 -3.55
CA ALA A 180 19.23 -10.02 -2.16
C ALA A 180 19.77 -8.67 -1.64
N LEU A 181 20.62 -7.99 -2.42
CA LEU A 181 21.11 -6.65 -2.07
C LEU A 181 19.97 -5.64 -1.95
N LEU A 182 18.98 -5.73 -2.84
CA LEU A 182 17.79 -4.88 -2.83
C LEU A 182 17.00 -5.02 -1.52
N PHE A 183 16.64 -6.26 -1.15
CA PHE A 183 15.88 -6.52 0.08
C PHE A 183 16.67 -6.22 1.36
N VAL A 184 18.00 -6.37 1.36
CA VAL A 184 18.87 -5.94 2.48
C VAL A 184 18.98 -4.42 2.58
N ALA A 185 18.82 -3.69 1.47
CA ALA A 185 18.89 -2.23 1.44
C ALA A 185 17.62 -1.54 2.00
N GLN A 186 16.45 -2.19 2.02
CA GLN A 186 15.16 -1.55 2.36
C GLN A 186 15.17 -0.82 3.71
N ARG A 187 15.83 -1.39 4.72
CA ARG A 187 15.95 -0.79 6.06
C ARG A 187 16.63 0.58 6.11
N ARG A 188 17.34 1.00 5.04
CA ARG A 188 18.02 2.31 4.97
C ARG A 188 17.10 3.45 4.52
N GLY A 189 15.85 3.14 4.17
CA GLY A 189 14.85 4.12 3.74
C GLY A 189 15.04 4.58 2.29
N SER A 190 13.92 4.84 1.61
CA SER A 190 13.92 5.35 0.23
C SER A 190 14.34 6.83 0.13
N ALA A 191 14.36 7.57 1.25
CA ALA A 191 14.66 9.01 1.26
C ALA A 191 16.03 9.41 0.67
N ALA A 192 17.08 8.61 0.90
CA ALA A 192 18.41 8.89 0.37
C ALA A 192 18.55 8.55 -1.12
N VAL A 193 17.98 7.41 -1.53
CA VAL A 193 18.16 6.81 -2.86
C VAL A 193 17.12 7.33 -3.87
N GLY A 194 15.91 7.64 -3.41
CA GLY A 194 14.78 8.09 -4.24
C GLY A 194 15.02 9.39 -4.99
N ARG A 195 15.96 10.23 -4.53
CA ARG A 195 16.43 11.42 -5.27
C ARG A 195 17.08 11.08 -6.61
N LEU A 196 17.66 9.88 -6.74
CA LEU A 196 18.31 9.40 -7.97
C LEU A 196 17.34 8.63 -8.89
N PHE A 197 16.26 8.06 -8.34
CA PHE A 197 15.29 7.26 -9.11
C PHE A 197 14.63 8.08 -10.23
N GLY A 198 14.17 9.30 -9.94
CA GLY A 198 13.54 10.17 -10.93
C GLY A 198 14.43 10.46 -12.14
N PRO A 199 15.67 10.97 -11.94
CA PRO A 199 16.65 11.16 -13.01
C PRO A 199 16.94 9.88 -13.82
N ILE A 200 17.15 8.73 -13.18
CA ILE A 200 17.38 7.45 -13.89
C ILE A 200 16.17 7.08 -14.75
N MET A 201 14.95 7.19 -14.22
CA MET A 201 13.73 6.87 -14.96
C MET A 201 13.48 7.83 -16.13
N ILE A 202 13.87 9.11 -16.02
CA ILE A 202 13.84 10.05 -17.16
C ILE A 202 14.77 9.58 -18.27
N VAL A 203 16.03 9.24 -17.93
CA VAL A 203 17.02 8.73 -18.89
C VAL A 203 16.55 7.42 -19.54
N TRP A 204 15.96 6.52 -18.75
CA TRP A 204 15.31 5.29 -19.23
C TRP A 204 14.22 5.60 -20.26
N PHE A 205 13.20 6.39 -19.93
CA PHE A 205 12.10 6.68 -20.86
C PHE A 205 12.55 7.40 -22.13
N LEU A 206 13.54 8.28 -22.05
CA LEU A 206 14.13 8.93 -23.22
C LEU A 206 14.84 7.92 -24.14
N ILE A 207 15.63 7.01 -23.58
CA ILE A 207 16.32 5.97 -24.36
C ILE A 207 15.33 4.96 -24.95
N VAL A 208 14.30 4.56 -24.19
CA VAL A 208 13.19 3.72 -24.65
C VAL A 208 12.45 4.38 -25.83
N ALA A 209 12.18 5.68 -25.76
CA ALA A 209 11.57 6.44 -26.85
C ALA A 209 12.48 6.50 -28.10
N VAL A 210 13.78 6.77 -27.94
CA VAL A 210 14.76 6.81 -29.04
C VAL A 210 14.90 5.44 -29.73
N CYS A 211 14.99 4.36 -28.96
CA CYS A 211 15.02 3.00 -29.49
C CYS A 211 13.72 2.65 -30.23
N GLY A 212 12.56 3.08 -29.69
CA GLY A 212 11.27 2.94 -30.34
C GLY A 212 11.18 3.67 -31.69
N VAL A 213 11.57 4.95 -31.74
CA VAL A 213 11.62 5.74 -32.99
C VAL A 213 12.54 5.07 -34.02
N ARG A 214 13.73 4.61 -33.61
CA ARG A 214 14.66 3.89 -34.49
C ARG A 214 14.00 2.64 -35.11
N GLY A 215 13.28 1.85 -34.30
CA GLY A 215 12.50 0.70 -34.79
C GLY A 215 11.42 1.12 -35.80
N ILE A 216 10.62 2.13 -35.46
CA ILE A 216 9.55 2.64 -36.34
C ILE A 216 10.11 3.14 -37.67
N THR A 217 11.26 3.83 -37.69
CA THR A 217 11.86 4.32 -38.95
C THR A 217 12.27 3.21 -39.92
N ALA A 218 12.47 1.97 -39.45
CA ALA A 218 12.72 0.83 -40.33
C ALA A 218 11.45 0.30 -41.03
N HIS A 219 10.28 0.36 -40.37
CA HIS A 219 8.98 0.01 -40.97
C HIS A 219 7.88 0.99 -40.53
N PRO A 220 7.81 2.20 -41.12
CA PRO A 220 6.90 3.27 -40.67
C PRO A 220 5.42 2.90 -40.75
N ASP A 221 5.06 1.93 -41.59
CA ASP A 221 3.69 1.40 -41.71
C ASP A 221 3.12 0.91 -40.38
N ILE A 222 3.95 0.48 -39.41
CA ILE A 222 3.49 0.00 -38.09
C ILE A 222 2.61 1.03 -37.37
N LEU A 223 2.78 2.33 -37.64
CA LEU A 223 1.96 3.41 -37.09
C LEU A 223 0.46 3.26 -37.39
N LYS A 224 0.08 2.53 -38.45
CA LYS A 224 -1.32 2.20 -38.75
C LYS A 224 -1.99 1.43 -37.59
N ALA A 225 -1.23 0.68 -36.79
CA ALA A 225 -1.73 -0.03 -35.60
C ALA A 225 -2.32 0.89 -34.51
N LEU A 226 -2.08 2.21 -34.55
CA LEU A 226 -2.79 3.18 -33.70
C LEU A 226 -4.32 3.13 -33.93
N SER A 227 -4.77 2.79 -35.14
CA SER A 227 -6.19 2.64 -35.42
C SER A 227 -6.77 1.44 -34.66
N PRO A 228 -7.88 1.60 -33.92
CA PRO A 228 -8.53 0.50 -33.20
C PRO A 228 -9.08 -0.57 -34.15
N THR A 229 -9.19 -0.28 -35.44
CA THR A 229 -9.59 -1.25 -36.47
C THR A 229 -8.67 -2.47 -36.53
N TYR A 230 -7.39 -2.35 -36.18
CA TYR A 230 -6.47 -3.50 -36.16
C TYR A 230 -6.72 -4.38 -34.93
N ALA A 231 -6.87 -3.80 -33.73
CA ALA A 231 -7.25 -4.53 -32.52
C ALA A 231 -8.62 -5.21 -32.66
N LEU A 232 -9.63 -4.47 -33.12
CA LEU A 232 -11.01 -4.98 -33.31
C LEU A 232 -11.08 -6.00 -34.45
N GLY A 233 -10.38 -5.77 -35.56
CA GLY A 233 -10.29 -6.71 -36.68
C GLY A 233 -9.58 -8.00 -36.31
N PHE A 234 -8.54 -7.92 -35.47
CA PHE A 234 -7.85 -9.11 -34.95
C PHE A 234 -8.74 -9.92 -34.01
N LEU A 235 -9.45 -9.26 -33.08
CA LEU A 235 -10.44 -9.91 -32.20
C LEU A 235 -11.63 -10.51 -32.97
N ALA A 236 -12.13 -9.83 -34.01
CA ALA A 236 -13.28 -10.31 -34.79
C ALA A 236 -12.91 -11.40 -35.81
N GLY A 237 -11.75 -11.29 -36.47
CA GLY A 237 -11.31 -12.19 -37.53
C GLY A 237 -10.51 -13.41 -37.05
N ARG A 238 -9.79 -13.30 -35.93
CA ARG A 238 -9.01 -14.39 -35.32
C ARG A 238 -9.15 -14.39 -33.80
N PHE A 239 -10.39 -14.49 -33.32
CA PHE A 239 -10.72 -14.39 -31.89
C PHE A 239 -9.84 -15.28 -31.00
N GLU A 240 -9.63 -16.55 -31.35
CA GLU A 240 -8.80 -17.47 -30.54
C GLU A 240 -7.36 -16.95 -30.36
N VAL A 241 -6.67 -16.62 -31.45
CA VAL A 241 -5.29 -16.12 -31.41
C VAL A 241 -5.21 -14.77 -30.69
N ALA A 242 -6.18 -13.88 -30.92
CA ALA A 242 -6.25 -12.59 -30.24
C ALA A 242 -6.56 -12.73 -28.75
N PHE A 243 -7.40 -13.69 -28.36
CA PHE A 243 -7.75 -14.00 -26.98
C PHE A 243 -6.55 -14.59 -26.22
N PHE A 244 -5.78 -15.51 -26.81
CA PHE A 244 -4.54 -15.96 -26.19
C PHE A 244 -3.47 -14.87 -26.14
N ALA A 245 -3.38 -14.01 -27.17
CA ALA A 245 -2.51 -12.83 -27.14
C ALA A 245 -2.86 -11.90 -25.96
N LEU A 246 -4.14 -11.70 -25.62
CA LEU A 246 -4.56 -10.89 -24.46
C LEU A 246 -3.94 -11.36 -23.14
N ALA A 247 -3.67 -12.66 -22.98
CA ALA A 247 -3.02 -13.21 -21.78
C ALA A 247 -1.57 -12.68 -21.61
N ALA A 248 -0.87 -12.41 -22.70
CA ALA A 248 0.45 -11.80 -22.69
C ALA A 248 0.41 -10.27 -22.81
N VAL A 249 -0.57 -9.69 -23.50
CA VAL A 249 -0.75 -8.22 -23.62
C VAL A 249 -0.98 -7.55 -22.26
N VAL A 250 -1.54 -8.24 -21.27
CA VAL A 250 -1.66 -7.70 -19.90
C VAL A 250 -0.30 -7.29 -19.29
N LEU A 251 0.80 -7.91 -19.74
CA LEU A 251 2.15 -7.57 -19.30
C LEU A 251 2.53 -6.11 -19.61
N ALA A 252 1.83 -5.44 -20.53
CA ALA A 252 2.06 -4.03 -20.86
C ALA A 252 1.34 -3.03 -19.92
N VAL A 253 0.49 -3.50 -18.99
CA VAL A 253 -0.27 -2.67 -18.04
C VAL A 253 -0.02 -3.03 -16.57
N THR A 254 1.07 -3.75 -16.30
CA THR A 254 1.55 -4.02 -14.94
C THR A 254 1.88 -2.71 -14.22
N GLY A 255 1.74 -2.67 -12.90
CA GLY A 255 1.94 -1.44 -12.14
C GLY A 255 0.90 -0.34 -12.34
N ALA A 256 -0.15 -0.54 -13.17
CA ALA A 256 -1.25 0.43 -13.30
C ALA A 256 -1.92 0.72 -11.94
N GLU A 257 -1.94 -0.26 -11.04
CA GLU A 257 -2.40 -0.13 -9.66
C GLU A 257 -1.48 0.71 -8.75
N ALA A 258 -0.16 0.72 -9.00
CA ALA A 258 0.78 1.57 -8.27
C ALA A 258 0.49 3.07 -8.50
N LEU A 259 0.06 3.45 -9.72
CA LEU A 259 -0.42 4.82 -10.02
C LEU A 259 -1.53 5.26 -9.07
N TYR A 260 -2.39 4.33 -8.64
CA TYR A 260 -3.49 4.65 -7.74
C TYR A 260 -3.09 4.52 -6.26
N ALA A 261 -2.26 3.54 -5.90
CA ALA A 261 -1.74 3.41 -4.53
C ALA A 261 -0.92 4.63 -4.09
N ASP A 262 -0.04 5.15 -4.97
CA ASP A 262 0.85 6.28 -4.67
C ASP A 262 0.19 7.67 -4.80
N LEU A 263 -1.14 7.73 -4.90
CA LEU A 263 -1.89 8.98 -5.04
C LEU A 263 -1.64 9.96 -3.88
N GLY A 264 -1.54 9.46 -2.64
CA GLY A 264 -1.24 10.26 -1.45
C GLY A 264 0.17 10.87 -1.44
N HIS A 265 1.13 10.20 -2.09
CA HIS A 265 2.54 10.62 -2.13
C HIS A 265 2.80 11.75 -3.13
N PHE A 266 2.31 11.61 -4.36
CA PHE A 266 2.66 12.54 -5.46
C PHE A 266 1.50 13.43 -5.92
N GLY A 267 0.26 13.05 -5.59
CA GLY A 267 -0.95 13.73 -6.01
C GLY A 267 -1.28 13.55 -7.50
N ARG A 268 -2.58 13.53 -7.82
CA ARG A 268 -3.12 13.26 -9.17
C ARG A 268 -2.39 14.03 -10.27
N ARG A 269 -2.18 15.34 -10.10
CA ARG A 269 -1.64 16.22 -11.14
C ARG A 269 -0.21 15.84 -11.56
N SER A 270 0.60 15.36 -10.63
CA SER A 270 2.00 14.97 -10.89
C SER A 270 2.02 13.67 -11.69
N ILE A 271 1.26 12.67 -11.24
CA ILE A 271 1.10 11.36 -11.87
C ILE A 271 0.53 11.52 -13.30
N THR A 272 -0.57 12.25 -13.48
CA THR A 272 -1.17 12.49 -14.80
C THR A 272 -0.20 13.18 -15.77
N ARG A 273 0.62 14.13 -15.31
CA ARG A 273 1.59 14.83 -16.17
C ARG A 273 2.76 13.93 -16.56
N ALA A 274 3.34 13.21 -15.61
CA ALA A 274 4.40 12.23 -15.87
C ALA A 274 3.94 11.18 -16.91
N TRP A 275 2.73 10.64 -16.73
CA TRP A 275 2.11 9.71 -17.67
C TRP A 275 2.00 10.28 -19.09
N LEU A 276 1.27 11.39 -19.26
CA LEU A 276 0.92 11.91 -20.58
C LEU A 276 2.09 12.53 -21.35
N VAL A 277 3.08 13.10 -20.66
CA VAL A 277 4.19 13.84 -21.30
C VAL A 277 5.38 12.94 -21.66
N LEU A 278 5.69 11.93 -20.84
CA LEU A 278 6.91 11.13 -21.01
C LEU A 278 6.63 9.63 -21.11
N VAL A 279 5.93 9.06 -20.13
CA VAL A 279 5.80 7.59 -20.00
C VAL A 279 4.97 6.99 -21.13
N PHE A 280 3.74 7.48 -21.33
CA PHE A 280 2.84 6.97 -22.37
C PHE A 280 3.42 7.12 -23.79
N PRO A 281 4.01 8.29 -24.18
CA PRO A 281 4.70 8.40 -25.46
C PRO A 281 5.88 7.43 -25.60
N ALA A 282 6.74 7.29 -24.58
CA ALA A 282 7.90 6.40 -24.63
C ALA A 282 7.50 4.93 -24.77
N LEU A 283 6.53 4.46 -23.98
CA LEU A 283 6.00 3.10 -24.07
C LEU A 283 5.35 2.83 -25.44
N THR A 284 4.54 3.76 -25.94
CA THR A 284 3.93 3.67 -27.28
C THR A 284 5.01 3.53 -28.36
N LEU A 285 6.02 4.42 -28.36
CA LEU A 285 7.11 4.36 -29.33
C LEU A 285 7.88 3.03 -29.25
N SER A 286 8.13 2.53 -28.03
CA SER A 286 8.81 1.25 -27.82
C SER A 286 8.04 0.07 -28.42
N TYR A 287 6.75 -0.07 -28.10
CA TYR A 287 5.94 -1.20 -28.59
C TYR A 287 5.79 -1.20 -30.12
N PHE A 288 5.61 -0.02 -30.72
CA PHE A 288 5.56 0.11 -32.17
C PHE A 288 6.93 -0.16 -32.81
N GLY A 289 8.02 0.28 -32.18
CA GLY A 289 9.38 -0.03 -32.63
C GLY A 289 9.69 -1.53 -32.60
N GLN A 290 9.31 -2.21 -31.52
CA GLN A 290 9.46 -3.67 -31.38
C GLN A 290 8.61 -4.42 -32.43
N GLY A 291 7.37 -3.97 -32.68
CA GLY A 291 6.53 -4.50 -33.76
C GLY A 291 7.18 -4.35 -35.13
N ALA A 292 7.70 -3.16 -35.46
CA ALA A 292 8.44 -2.92 -36.70
C ALA A 292 9.70 -3.80 -36.85
N LEU A 293 10.42 -4.06 -35.75
CA LEU A 293 11.59 -4.94 -35.75
C LEU A 293 11.22 -6.41 -36.02
N ILE A 294 10.12 -6.90 -35.42
CA ILE A 294 9.61 -8.27 -35.64
C ILE A 294 9.04 -8.43 -37.07
N LEU A 295 8.40 -7.39 -37.62
CA LEU A 295 7.96 -7.38 -39.03
C LEU A 295 9.12 -7.51 -40.02
N LYS A 296 10.29 -6.94 -39.68
CA LYS A 296 11.48 -6.99 -40.53
C LYS A 296 12.07 -8.39 -40.62
N ASP A 297 12.21 -9.02 -39.47
CA ASP A 297 12.85 -10.32 -39.31
C ASP A 297 12.27 -11.01 -38.05
N PRO A 298 11.51 -12.11 -38.23
CA PRO A 298 10.92 -12.88 -37.13
C PRO A 298 11.94 -13.49 -36.15
N SER A 299 13.23 -13.59 -36.48
CA SER A 299 14.24 -14.10 -35.52
C SER A 299 14.42 -13.17 -34.29
N ASN A 300 14.02 -11.90 -34.41
CA ASN A 300 14.12 -10.89 -33.36
C ASN A 300 13.16 -11.09 -32.16
N ILE A 301 12.23 -12.06 -32.23
CA ILE A 301 11.29 -12.41 -31.14
C ILE A 301 12.01 -12.74 -29.82
N SER A 302 13.23 -13.25 -29.91
CA SER A 302 14.03 -13.70 -28.76
C SER A 302 14.33 -12.60 -27.74
N SER A 303 14.48 -11.34 -28.16
CA SER A 303 14.74 -10.18 -27.28
C SER A 303 14.47 -8.84 -28.01
N PRO A 304 13.25 -8.59 -28.49
CA PRO A 304 12.93 -7.48 -29.39
C PRO A 304 13.27 -6.11 -28.79
N PHE A 305 13.15 -5.95 -27.46
CA PHE A 305 13.53 -4.73 -26.77
C PHE A 305 15.03 -4.41 -26.89
N PHE A 306 15.90 -5.36 -26.56
CA PHE A 306 17.35 -5.16 -26.60
C PHE A 306 17.90 -5.04 -28.03
N LEU A 307 17.25 -5.71 -28.98
CA LEU A 307 17.61 -5.68 -30.41
C LEU A 307 17.21 -4.38 -31.13
N LEU A 308 16.42 -3.49 -30.50
CA LEU A 308 16.21 -2.12 -31.00
C LEU A 308 17.49 -1.26 -30.88
N ALA A 309 18.33 -1.54 -29.88
CA ALA A 309 19.58 -0.82 -29.70
C ALA A 309 20.62 -1.24 -30.76
N PRO A 310 21.46 -0.32 -31.26
CA PRO A 310 22.65 -0.72 -32.01
C PRO A 310 23.58 -1.55 -31.13
N ASP A 311 24.43 -2.37 -31.73
CA ASP A 311 25.21 -3.40 -31.02
C ASP A 311 26.07 -2.83 -29.87
N TRP A 312 26.73 -1.70 -30.10
CA TRP A 312 27.50 -0.97 -29.08
C TRP A 312 26.64 -0.48 -27.90
N GLY A 313 25.35 -0.22 -28.13
CA GLY A 313 24.39 0.30 -27.17
C GLY A 313 23.69 -0.77 -26.34
N ARG A 314 23.80 -2.06 -26.70
CA ARG A 314 23.12 -3.17 -26.00
C ARG A 314 23.56 -3.31 -24.55
N LEU A 315 24.88 -3.25 -24.29
CA LEU A 315 25.43 -3.36 -22.92
C LEU A 315 25.03 -2.15 -22.04
N PRO A 316 25.20 -0.87 -22.48
CA PRO A 316 24.64 0.28 -21.77
C PRO A 316 23.13 0.18 -21.50
N LEU A 317 22.35 -0.30 -22.48
CA LEU A 317 20.90 -0.50 -22.32
C LEU A 317 20.60 -1.59 -21.28
N THR A 318 21.37 -2.68 -21.23
CA THR A 318 21.22 -3.76 -20.25
C THR A 318 21.50 -3.27 -18.82
N LEU A 319 22.55 -2.47 -18.63
CA LEU A 319 22.86 -1.85 -17.33
C LEU A 319 21.77 -0.86 -16.89
N LEU A 320 21.27 -0.03 -17.82
CA LEU A 320 20.19 0.92 -17.53
C LEU A 320 18.85 0.21 -17.26
N ALA A 321 18.53 -0.83 -18.03
CA ALA A 321 17.37 -1.69 -17.79
C ALA A 321 17.43 -2.32 -16.40
N THR A 322 18.60 -2.82 -16.00
CA THR A 322 18.83 -3.40 -14.67
C THR A 322 18.59 -2.37 -13.56
N ALA A 323 19.07 -1.13 -13.75
CA ALA A 323 18.80 -0.03 -12.82
C ALA A 323 17.29 0.33 -12.78
N ALA A 324 16.62 0.41 -13.92
CA ALA A 324 15.19 0.69 -14.02
C ALA A 324 14.34 -0.43 -13.36
N THR A 325 14.69 -1.71 -13.54
CA THR A 325 13.96 -2.84 -12.93
C THR A 325 14.23 -2.98 -11.44
N VAL A 326 15.41 -2.57 -10.96
CA VAL A 326 15.68 -2.38 -9.53
C VAL A 326 14.75 -1.30 -8.96
N ILE A 327 14.61 -0.16 -9.63
CA ILE A 327 13.71 0.93 -9.22
C ILE A 327 12.23 0.49 -9.25
N ALA A 328 11.80 -0.21 -10.30
CA ALA A 328 10.47 -0.81 -10.41
C ALA A 328 10.16 -1.72 -9.21
N SER A 329 11.09 -2.61 -8.89
CA SER A 329 10.99 -3.54 -7.76
C SER A 329 10.84 -2.80 -6.42
N GLN A 330 11.53 -1.67 -6.21
CA GLN A 330 11.39 -0.87 -4.98
C GLN A 330 9.99 -0.32 -4.77
N SER A 331 9.38 0.16 -5.83
CA SER A 331 8.07 0.82 -5.76
C SER A 331 6.99 -0.19 -5.39
N VAL A 332 7.04 -1.38 -5.99
CA VAL A 332 6.14 -2.50 -5.68
C VAL A 332 6.36 -3.05 -4.26
N ILE A 333 7.62 -3.25 -3.84
CA ILE A 333 7.94 -3.67 -2.45
C ILE A 333 7.43 -2.66 -1.43
N THR A 334 7.59 -1.35 -1.70
CA THR A 334 7.09 -0.27 -0.85
C THR A 334 5.55 -0.27 -0.82
N GLY A 335 4.90 -0.43 -1.97
CA GLY A 335 3.45 -0.60 -2.07
C GLY A 335 2.94 -1.76 -1.21
N ALA A 336 3.64 -2.89 -1.17
CA ALA A 336 3.29 -4.03 -0.33
C ALA A 336 3.37 -3.69 1.17
N PHE A 337 4.34 -2.88 1.59
CA PHE A 337 4.42 -2.36 2.96
C PHE A 337 3.26 -1.42 3.28
N SER A 338 2.90 -0.52 2.37
CA SER A 338 1.74 0.39 2.54
C SER A 338 0.42 -0.38 2.63
N VAL A 339 0.18 -1.36 1.74
CA VAL A 339 -1.01 -2.23 1.79
C VAL A 339 -1.05 -3.05 3.10
N ALA A 340 0.09 -3.56 3.57
CA ALA A 340 0.17 -4.26 4.86
C ALA A 340 -0.11 -3.35 6.06
N SER A 341 0.37 -2.10 6.05
CA SER A 341 0.08 -1.09 7.09
C SER A 341 -1.40 -0.74 7.13
N GLN A 342 -1.97 -0.39 5.98
CA GLN A 342 -3.39 -0.06 5.84
C GLN A 342 -4.30 -1.24 6.21
N ALA A 343 -3.88 -2.48 5.90
CA ALA A 343 -4.55 -3.69 6.37
C ALA A 343 -4.54 -3.82 7.89
N ALA A 344 -3.41 -3.53 8.55
CA ALA A 344 -3.29 -3.57 10.01
C ALA A 344 -4.18 -2.49 10.67
N GLU A 345 -4.17 -1.26 10.16
CA GLU A 345 -5.01 -0.14 10.62
C GLU A 345 -6.52 -0.44 10.48
N LEU A 346 -6.94 -1.01 9.34
CA LEU A 346 -8.32 -1.43 9.13
C LEU A 346 -8.70 -2.68 9.95
N GLY A 347 -7.74 -3.30 10.64
CA GLY A 347 -7.91 -4.43 11.54
C GLY A 347 -7.98 -5.80 10.85
N TYR A 348 -7.39 -5.92 9.66
CA TYR A 348 -7.25 -7.16 8.90
C TYR A 348 -5.91 -7.86 9.12
N LEU A 349 -4.88 -7.17 9.63
CA LEU A 349 -3.62 -7.78 10.06
C LEU A 349 -3.33 -7.46 11.54
N PRO A 350 -2.44 -8.23 12.22
CA PRO A 350 -1.90 -7.85 13.53
C PRO A 350 -1.21 -6.48 13.46
N ARG A 351 -0.99 -5.85 14.61
CA ARG A 351 -0.15 -4.65 14.69
C ARG A 351 1.29 -5.04 14.30
N LEU A 352 1.71 -4.63 13.11
CA LEU A 352 3.05 -4.86 12.59
C LEU A 352 4.02 -3.81 13.15
N ARG A 353 5.30 -4.16 13.27
CA ARG A 353 6.35 -3.18 13.56
C ARG A 353 6.58 -2.32 12.32
N ILE A 354 5.94 -1.16 12.30
CA ILE A 354 6.01 -0.13 11.27
C ILE A 354 7.18 0.79 11.61
N LEU A 355 8.13 0.93 10.68
CA LEU A 355 9.20 1.92 10.76
C LEU A 355 8.95 2.97 9.66
N HIS A 356 8.55 4.17 10.05
CA HIS A 356 8.39 5.30 9.14
C HIS A 356 9.79 5.76 8.68
N THR A 357 10.00 5.84 7.36
CA THR A 357 11.32 6.12 6.77
C THR A 357 11.51 7.57 6.31
N SER A 358 10.47 8.41 6.44
CA SER A 358 10.50 9.83 6.08
C SER A 358 9.67 10.68 7.06
N GLU A 359 10.20 11.84 7.46
CA GLU A 359 9.47 12.84 8.23
C GLU A 359 8.45 13.62 7.37
N SER A 360 8.59 13.62 6.04
CA SER A 360 7.73 14.39 5.14
C SER A 360 6.51 13.62 4.65
N THR A 361 6.46 12.30 4.83
CA THR A 361 5.47 11.46 4.14
C THR A 361 5.15 10.18 4.90
N ILE A 362 3.94 10.12 5.48
CA ILE A 362 3.44 9.02 6.33
C ILE A 362 3.50 7.65 5.62
N GLY A 363 3.18 7.59 4.33
CA GLY A 363 3.07 6.33 3.59
C GLY A 363 4.40 5.61 3.30
N GLN A 364 5.57 6.24 3.52
CA GLN A 364 6.88 5.61 3.33
C GLN A 364 7.26 4.72 4.51
N VAL A 365 6.57 3.58 4.60
CA VAL A 365 6.69 2.60 5.68
C VAL A 365 7.64 1.47 5.29
N TYR A 366 8.52 1.07 6.20
CA TYR A 366 9.26 -0.19 6.15
C TYR A 366 8.66 -1.20 7.14
N VAL A 367 8.27 -2.38 6.65
CA VAL A 367 7.74 -3.49 7.47
C VAL A 367 8.71 -4.68 7.43
N PRO A 368 9.55 -4.90 8.46
CA PRO A 368 10.64 -5.88 8.40
C PRO A 368 10.20 -7.32 8.12
N TRP A 369 9.08 -7.76 8.69
CA TRP A 369 8.60 -9.14 8.52
C TRP A 369 8.11 -9.40 7.09
N VAL A 370 7.36 -8.45 6.51
CA VAL A 370 6.91 -8.51 5.12
C VAL A 370 8.11 -8.44 4.17
N ASN A 371 9.13 -7.63 4.48
CA ASN A 371 10.36 -7.54 3.68
C ASN A 371 11.05 -8.91 3.52
N TRP A 372 11.30 -9.61 4.62
CA TRP A 372 11.97 -10.92 4.56
C TRP A 372 11.09 -12.00 3.92
N LEU A 373 9.78 -11.97 4.15
CA LEU A 373 8.83 -12.87 3.49
C LEU A 373 8.84 -12.68 1.96
N LEU A 374 8.74 -11.44 1.50
CA LEU A 374 8.82 -11.08 0.08
C LEU A 374 10.20 -11.45 -0.51
N MET A 375 11.29 -11.24 0.21
CA MET A 375 12.63 -11.63 -0.28
C MET A 375 12.73 -13.12 -0.55
N VAL A 376 12.35 -13.96 0.44
CA VAL A 376 12.41 -15.42 0.30
C VAL A 376 11.51 -15.87 -0.85
N ALA A 377 10.30 -15.31 -0.95
CA ALA A 377 9.37 -15.55 -2.04
C ALA A 377 9.92 -15.23 -3.43
N VAL A 378 10.39 -14.00 -3.65
CA VAL A 378 10.95 -13.53 -4.93
C VAL A 378 12.15 -14.39 -5.33
N LEU A 379 13.06 -14.68 -4.40
CA LEU A 379 14.21 -15.54 -4.67
C LEU A 379 13.80 -16.98 -5.01
N THR A 380 12.76 -17.50 -4.36
CA THR A 380 12.21 -18.83 -4.67
C THR A 380 11.63 -18.88 -6.07
N LEU A 381 10.90 -17.84 -6.50
CA LEU A 381 10.38 -17.74 -7.87
C LEU A 381 11.50 -17.67 -8.91
N VAL A 382 12.53 -16.84 -8.69
CA VAL A 382 13.70 -16.75 -9.60
C VAL A 382 14.41 -18.10 -9.73
N LEU A 383 14.63 -18.80 -8.62
CA LEU A 383 15.30 -20.11 -8.61
C LEU A 383 14.44 -21.24 -9.19
N ALA A 384 13.12 -21.19 -9.03
CA ALA A 384 12.19 -22.20 -9.53
C ALA A 384 11.94 -22.10 -11.04
N TYR A 385 11.87 -20.87 -11.60
CA TYR A 385 11.55 -20.64 -13.01
C TYR A 385 12.78 -20.43 -13.91
N GLY A 386 13.88 -19.88 -13.38
CA GLY A 386 15.18 -19.76 -14.07
C GLY A 386 15.25 -18.85 -15.31
N SER A 387 14.12 -18.40 -15.86
CA SER A 387 14.01 -17.53 -17.05
C SER A 387 12.80 -16.60 -16.96
N SER A 388 12.85 -15.44 -17.62
CA SER A 388 11.70 -14.52 -17.67
C SER A 388 10.48 -15.17 -18.35
N THR A 389 10.71 -15.89 -19.44
CA THR A 389 9.68 -16.63 -20.20
C THR A 389 8.89 -17.58 -19.30
N GLY A 390 9.59 -18.43 -18.53
CA GLY A 390 8.92 -19.38 -17.64
C GLY A 390 8.06 -18.67 -16.59
N LEU A 391 8.57 -17.57 -16.04
CA LEU A 391 7.88 -16.78 -15.02
C LEU A 391 6.71 -15.96 -15.60
N ALA A 392 6.78 -15.54 -16.86
CA ALA A 392 5.72 -14.82 -17.55
C ALA A 392 4.43 -15.64 -17.72
N PHE A 393 4.52 -16.98 -17.81
CA PHE A 393 3.35 -17.86 -17.79
C PHE A 393 2.60 -17.86 -16.45
N ALA A 394 3.29 -17.56 -15.35
CA ALA A 394 2.71 -17.46 -14.01
C ALA A 394 2.14 -16.07 -13.69
N TYR A 395 2.38 -15.09 -14.57
CA TYR A 395 2.04 -13.69 -14.34
C TYR A 395 0.63 -13.32 -14.85
N GLY A 396 0.12 -12.15 -14.46
CA GLY A 396 -1.03 -11.49 -15.10
C GLY A 396 -2.39 -11.83 -14.51
N MET A 397 -2.58 -13.06 -14.01
CA MET A 397 -3.85 -13.49 -13.40
C MET A 397 -4.21 -12.73 -12.11
N ALA A 398 -3.27 -12.54 -11.19
CA ALA A 398 -3.53 -11.79 -9.96
C ALA A 398 -3.74 -10.29 -10.23
N VAL A 399 -3.01 -9.74 -11.20
CA VAL A 399 -3.12 -8.33 -11.63
C VAL A 399 -4.45 -8.07 -12.32
N THR A 400 -4.84 -8.87 -13.33
CA THR A 400 -6.15 -8.75 -13.99
C THR A 400 -7.28 -8.82 -12.98
N ALA A 401 -7.26 -9.80 -12.07
CA ALA A 401 -8.28 -9.92 -11.03
C ALA A 401 -8.32 -8.70 -10.10
N THR A 402 -7.16 -8.13 -9.73
CA THR A 402 -7.07 -6.92 -8.88
C THR A 402 -7.56 -5.67 -9.62
N ILE A 403 -7.28 -5.54 -10.92
CA ILE A 403 -7.83 -4.51 -11.81
C ILE A 403 -9.35 -4.67 -11.89
N THR A 404 -9.88 -5.85 -12.23
CA THR A 404 -11.33 -6.10 -12.35
C THR A 404 -12.07 -5.76 -11.06
N ILE A 405 -11.53 -6.18 -9.90
CA ILE A 405 -12.08 -5.84 -8.58
C ILE A 405 -12.03 -4.33 -8.36
N SER A 406 -10.92 -3.67 -8.66
CA SER A 406 -10.77 -2.22 -8.50
C SER A 406 -11.75 -1.44 -9.38
N THR A 407 -11.91 -1.81 -10.66
CA THR A 407 -12.90 -1.26 -11.59
C THR A 407 -14.32 -1.41 -11.03
N PHE A 408 -14.68 -2.60 -10.55
CA PHE A 408 -16.00 -2.88 -9.99
C PHE A 408 -16.31 -2.04 -8.73
N LEU A 409 -15.35 -1.96 -7.79
CA LEU A 409 -15.48 -1.16 -6.57
C LEU A 409 -15.54 0.35 -6.90
N LEU A 410 -14.75 0.81 -7.87
CA LEU A 410 -14.72 2.19 -8.35
C LEU A 410 -16.09 2.62 -8.90
N PHE A 411 -16.71 1.82 -9.78
CA PHE A 411 -18.02 2.16 -10.35
C PHE A 411 -19.15 2.06 -9.33
N TYR A 412 -19.13 1.08 -8.42
CA TYR A 412 -20.09 1.02 -7.31
C TYR A 412 -20.00 2.28 -6.44
N LEU A 413 -18.79 2.73 -6.11
CA LEU A 413 -18.56 3.93 -5.31
C LEU A 413 -18.90 5.22 -6.09
N GLY A 414 -18.66 5.24 -7.41
CA GLY A 414 -18.94 6.37 -8.30
C GLY A 414 -20.41 6.81 -8.27
N ARG A 415 -21.35 5.86 -8.14
CA ARG A 415 -22.79 6.14 -7.90
C ARG A 415 -23.05 7.04 -6.70
N TRP A 416 -22.18 6.99 -5.69
CA TRP A 416 -22.36 7.67 -4.41
C TRP A 416 -21.47 8.91 -4.27
N LYS A 417 -20.19 8.79 -4.63
CA LYS A 417 -19.21 9.90 -4.56
C LYS A 417 -19.52 10.97 -5.61
N TRP A 418 -19.94 10.58 -6.82
CA TRP A 418 -20.15 11.51 -7.93
C TRP A 418 -21.62 11.77 -8.28
N LYS A 419 -22.58 11.07 -7.63
CA LYS A 419 -24.04 11.22 -7.85
C LYS A 419 -24.51 11.10 -9.31
N VAL A 420 -23.74 10.40 -10.15
CA VAL A 420 -24.02 10.19 -11.57
C VAL A 420 -25.20 9.23 -11.75
N PRO A 421 -26.13 9.44 -12.70
CA PRO A 421 -27.23 8.51 -12.95
C PRO A 421 -26.73 7.14 -13.45
N LEU A 422 -27.49 6.09 -13.15
CA LEU A 422 -27.11 4.70 -13.40
C LEU A 422 -26.74 4.40 -14.85
N TRP A 423 -27.42 5.02 -15.83
CA TRP A 423 -27.18 4.76 -17.24
C TRP A 423 -25.82 5.29 -17.72
N LEU A 424 -25.38 6.47 -17.24
CA LEU A 424 -24.04 7.00 -17.53
C LEU A 424 -22.94 6.16 -16.86
N LEU A 425 -23.20 5.67 -15.64
CA LEU A 425 -22.28 4.75 -14.97
C LEU A 425 -22.21 3.40 -15.70
N ALA A 426 -23.33 2.85 -16.16
CA ALA A 426 -23.35 1.61 -16.94
C ALA A 426 -22.64 1.77 -18.28
N LEU A 427 -22.84 2.90 -18.97
CA LEU A 427 -22.17 3.23 -20.24
C LEU A 427 -20.65 3.29 -20.10
N GLY A 428 -20.12 3.75 -18.97
CA GLY A 428 -18.69 3.72 -18.66
C GLY A 428 -18.19 2.37 -18.10
N ALA A 429 -18.98 1.73 -17.23
CA ALA A 429 -18.58 0.52 -16.51
C ALA A 429 -18.58 -0.73 -17.40
N ILE A 430 -19.59 -0.90 -18.24
CA ILE A 430 -19.76 -2.14 -19.01
C ILE A 430 -18.59 -2.34 -20.00
N PRO A 431 -18.17 -1.36 -20.83
CA PRO A 431 -17.05 -1.57 -21.74
C PRO A 431 -15.73 -1.88 -21.01
N LEU A 432 -15.46 -1.20 -19.89
CA LEU A 432 -14.23 -1.41 -19.11
C LEU A 432 -14.24 -2.78 -18.42
N LEU A 433 -15.36 -3.17 -17.80
CA LEU A 433 -15.50 -4.50 -17.18
C LEU A 433 -15.46 -5.62 -18.21
N VAL A 434 -16.02 -5.44 -19.42
CA VAL A 434 -15.90 -6.43 -20.50
C VAL A 434 -14.43 -6.58 -20.92
N TRP A 435 -13.67 -5.48 -21.02
CA TRP A 435 -12.23 -5.54 -21.32
C TRP A 435 -11.43 -6.24 -20.22
N ASP A 436 -11.66 -5.87 -18.96
CA ASP A 436 -11.04 -6.49 -17.79
C ASP A 436 -11.35 -8.00 -17.72
N LEU A 437 -12.61 -8.39 -18.00
CA LEU A 437 -13.05 -9.80 -18.02
C LEU A 437 -12.49 -10.59 -19.21
N LEU A 438 -12.27 -9.97 -20.37
CA LEU A 438 -11.58 -10.61 -21.50
C LEU A 438 -10.11 -10.91 -21.14
N LEU A 439 -9.41 -9.94 -20.54
CA LEU A 439 -8.04 -10.13 -20.05
C LEU A 439 -7.97 -11.18 -18.94
N LEU A 440 -8.89 -11.15 -17.98
CA LEU A 440 -8.96 -12.14 -16.90
C LEU A 440 -9.28 -13.54 -17.43
N GLY A 441 -10.20 -13.66 -18.39
CA GLY A 441 -10.53 -14.91 -19.07
C GLY A 441 -9.37 -15.47 -19.88
N ALA A 442 -8.63 -14.62 -20.59
CA ALA A 442 -7.43 -15.00 -21.31
C ALA A 442 -6.35 -15.53 -20.35
N ASN A 443 -6.11 -14.82 -19.25
CA ASN A 443 -5.18 -15.25 -18.20
C ASN A 443 -5.64 -16.55 -17.50
N ALA A 444 -6.95 -16.78 -17.38
CA ALA A 444 -7.50 -18.01 -16.79
C ALA A 444 -7.04 -19.29 -17.50
N THR A 445 -6.75 -19.22 -18.81
CA THR A 445 -6.21 -20.37 -19.57
C THR A 445 -4.80 -20.79 -19.10
N LYS A 446 -4.03 -19.86 -18.54
CA LYS A 446 -2.68 -20.09 -17.99
C LYS A 446 -2.67 -20.62 -16.55
N LEU A 447 -3.84 -20.89 -15.94
CA LEU A 447 -3.93 -21.43 -14.57
C LEU A 447 -3.09 -22.69 -14.36
N LEU A 448 -3.13 -23.63 -15.31
CA LEU A 448 -2.37 -24.90 -15.25
C LEU A 448 -0.87 -24.71 -15.54
N HIS A 449 -0.48 -23.57 -16.12
CA HIS A 449 0.89 -23.26 -16.57
C HIS A 449 1.67 -22.37 -15.59
N GLY A 450 1.17 -22.23 -14.36
CA GLY A 450 1.86 -21.53 -13.26
C GLY A 450 1.08 -20.36 -12.66
N ALA A 451 0.04 -19.84 -13.34
CA ALA A 451 -0.70 -18.67 -12.84
C ALA A 451 -1.48 -18.95 -11.54
N TRP A 452 -1.62 -20.21 -11.14
CA TRP A 452 -2.10 -20.61 -9.82
C TRP A 452 -1.23 -20.12 -8.65
N VAL A 453 0.07 -19.88 -8.87
CA VAL A 453 1.03 -19.52 -7.80
C VAL A 453 0.65 -18.21 -7.11
N PRO A 454 0.55 -17.04 -7.81
CA PRO A 454 0.14 -15.79 -7.17
C PRO A 454 -1.30 -15.82 -6.64
N LEU A 455 -2.20 -16.61 -7.25
CA LEU A 455 -3.53 -16.84 -6.69
C LEU A 455 -3.49 -17.57 -5.35
N LEU A 456 -2.66 -18.62 -5.21
CA LEU A 456 -2.53 -19.36 -3.95
C LEU A 456 -1.97 -18.47 -2.85
N ILE A 457 -0.97 -17.64 -3.21
CA ILE A 457 -0.37 -16.65 -2.30
C ILE A 457 -1.43 -15.64 -1.85
N GLY A 458 -2.19 -15.06 -2.78
CA GLY A 458 -3.28 -14.14 -2.46
C GLY A 458 -4.39 -14.80 -1.65
N LEU A 459 -4.74 -16.06 -1.93
CA LEU A 459 -5.72 -16.84 -1.17
C LEU A 459 -5.23 -17.14 0.26
N ALA A 460 -3.94 -17.42 0.44
CA ALA A 460 -3.32 -17.61 1.75
C ALA A 460 -3.32 -16.30 2.56
N ALA A 461 -2.90 -15.19 1.95
CA ALA A 461 -2.95 -13.85 2.57
C ALA A 461 -4.39 -13.45 2.93
N PHE A 462 -5.36 -13.65 2.02
CA PHE A 462 -6.79 -13.43 2.27
C PHE A 462 -7.33 -14.30 3.42
N THR A 463 -6.91 -15.56 3.48
CA THR A 463 -7.28 -16.48 4.56
C THR A 463 -6.73 -16.02 5.90
N ILE A 464 -5.48 -15.55 5.95
CA ILE A 464 -4.87 -14.95 7.14
C ILE A 464 -5.66 -13.69 7.53
N MET A 465 -5.88 -12.75 6.61
CA MET A 465 -6.53 -11.47 6.88
C MET A 465 -7.98 -11.62 7.40
N THR A 466 -8.76 -12.50 6.77
CA THR A 466 -10.14 -12.77 7.20
C THR A 466 -10.19 -13.55 8.51
N THR A 467 -9.21 -14.42 8.78
CA THR A 467 -9.09 -15.15 10.05
C THR A 467 -8.69 -14.21 11.19
N TRP A 468 -7.73 -13.32 10.94
CA TRP A 468 -7.30 -12.30 11.89
C TRP A 468 -8.44 -11.37 12.27
N LYS A 469 -9.17 -10.82 11.29
CA LYS A 469 -10.36 -10.00 11.58
C LYS A 469 -11.38 -10.74 12.44
N ARG A 470 -11.72 -11.98 12.08
CA ARG A 470 -12.74 -12.75 12.82
C ARG A 470 -12.30 -13.08 14.25
N GLY A 471 -11.05 -13.51 14.44
CA GLY A 471 -10.49 -13.74 15.77
C GLY A 471 -10.42 -12.46 16.59
N ARG A 472 -10.01 -11.34 15.99
CA ARG A 472 -10.01 -10.01 16.63
C ARG A 472 -11.41 -9.57 17.05
N GLU A 473 -12.44 -9.80 16.24
CA GLU A 473 -13.83 -9.52 16.60
C GLU A 473 -14.23 -10.32 17.86
N ILE A 474 -13.98 -11.65 17.88
CA ILE A 474 -14.29 -12.54 19.01
C ILE A 474 -13.53 -12.10 20.28
N VAL A 475 -12.22 -11.90 20.18
CA VAL A 475 -11.38 -11.45 21.30
C VAL A 475 -11.82 -10.07 21.80
N THR A 476 -12.24 -9.17 20.91
CA THR A 476 -12.70 -7.84 21.34
C THR A 476 -14.03 -7.91 22.07
N SER A 477 -14.99 -8.74 21.63
CA SER A 477 -16.27 -8.91 22.33
C SER A 477 -16.10 -9.60 23.69
N GLU A 478 -15.33 -10.69 23.77
CA GLU A 478 -15.07 -11.37 25.05
C GLU A 478 -14.25 -10.45 25.98
N ARG A 479 -13.27 -9.69 25.46
CA ARG A 479 -12.52 -8.71 26.26
C ARG A 479 -13.43 -7.63 26.84
N GLN A 480 -14.31 -7.03 26.02
CA GLN A 480 -15.24 -6.00 26.50
C GLN A 480 -16.21 -6.50 27.57
N GLN A 481 -16.64 -7.77 27.48
CA GLN A 481 -17.47 -8.41 28.51
C GLN A 481 -16.72 -8.60 29.84
N HIS A 482 -15.45 -9.02 29.80
CA HIS A 482 -14.63 -9.16 31.01
C HIS A 482 -14.13 -7.83 31.59
N GLU A 483 -13.92 -6.80 30.77
CA GLU A 483 -13.54 -5.47 31.24
C GLU A 483 -14.72 -4.76 31.93
N GLY A 484 -15.90 -4.76 31.30
CA GLY A 484 -17.04 -3.97 31.75
C GLY A 484 -16.83 -2.46 31.58
N SER A 485 -17.81 -1.68 31.99
CA SER A 485 -17.75 -0.20 32.00
C SER A 485 -16.74 0.29 33.04
N LEU A 486 -15.87 1.23 32.67
CA LEU A 486 -14.95 1.86 33.63
C LEU A 486 -15.71 2.63 34.71
N ARG A 487 -16.75 3.37 34.31
CA ARG A 487 -17.52 4.25 35.19
C ARG A 487 -18.26 3.46 36.25
N ASP A 488 -19.00 2.42 35.84
CA ASP A 488 -19.81 1.60 36.72
C ASP A 488 -18.94 0.91 37.79
N PHE A 489 -17.72 0.51 37.44
CA PHE A 489 -16.74 -0.09 38.35
C PHE A 489 -16.13 0.92 39.34
N VAL A 490 -15.92 2.18 38.92
CA VAL A 490 -15.52 3.27 39.83
C VAL A 490 -16.66 3.60 40.80
N GLU A 491 -17.90 3.66 40.31
CA GLU A 491 -19.10 3.83 41.12
C GLU A 491 -19.26 2.67 42.15
N GLU A 492 -19.03 1.42 41.74
CA GLU A 492 -19.02 0.23 42.62
C GLU A 492 -17.92 0.29 43.70
N LEU A 493 -16.67 0.63 43.31
CA LEU A 493 -15.54 0.82 44.23
C LEU A 493 -15.75 1.95 45.25
N ARG A 494 -16.62 2.91 44.96
CA ARG A 494 -17.00 4.00 45.87
C ARG A 494 -18.18 3.62 46.76
N ALA A 495 -19.17 2.90 46.21
CA ALA A 495 -20.35 2.45 46.93
C ALA A 495 -20.04 1.36 47.98
N ASP A 496 -19.19 0.39 47.65
CA ASP A 496 -18.72 -0.62 48.60
C ASP A 496 -17.25 -0.36 49.01
N GLY A 497 -17.08 0.41 50.08
CA GLY A 497 -15.77 0.66 50.70
C GLY A 497 -15.06 -0.58 51.26
N LYS A 498 -15.67 -1.78 51.21
CA LYS A 498 -15.04 -3.05 51.57
C LYS A 498 -14.50 -3.82 50.36
N LEU A 499 -14.87 -3.44 49.13
CA LEU A 499 -14.51 -4.17 47.90
C LEU A 499 -12.98 -4.22 47.67
N ALA A 500 -12.28 -3.16 48.08
CA ALA A 500 -10.82 -3.10 48.08
C ALA A 500 -10.28 -2.18 49.19
N ARG A 501 -9.28 -2.67 49.92
CA ARG A 501 -8.52 -1.89 50.91
C ARG A 501 -7.62 -0.87 50.19
N ARG A 502 -7.68 0.39 50.61
CA ARG A 502 -6.75 1.45 50.16
C ARG A 502 -5.37 1.21 50.78
N VAL A 503 -4.32 1.20 49.96
CA VAL A 503 -2.90 1.06 50.39
C VAL A 503 -2.06 2.24 49.87
N PRO A 504 -0.95 2.61 50.55
CA PRO A 504 -0.14 3.75 50.14
C PRO A 504 0.46 3.64 48.73
N GLY A 505 0.70 4.80 48.12
CA GLY A 505 1.44 4.93 46.86
C GLY A 505 0.59 5.09 45.60
N THR A 506 1.24 5.04 44.43
CA THR A 506 0.62 5.27 43.11
C THR A 506 0.67 4.01 42.25
N ALA A 507 -0.45 3.64 41.64
CA ALA A 507 -0.53 2.57 40.64
C ALA A 507 -0.97 3.11 39.28
N ILE A 508 -0.28 2.69 38.22
CA ILE A 508 -0.53 3.13 36.85
C ILE A 508 -1.03 1.93 36.04
N PHE A 509 -2.29 1.96 35.61
CA PHE A 509 -2.90 0.90 34.82
C PHE A 509 -2.97 1.31 33.36
N LEU A 510 -2.25 0.61 32.48
CA LEU A 510 -2.30 0.88 31.04
C LEU A 510 -3.57 0.30 30.42
N ASN A 511 -4.31 1.11 29.67
CA ASN A 511 -5.51 0.68 28.94
C ASN A 511 -5.64 1.31 27.54
N ARG A 512 -6.64 0.87 26.77
CA ARG A 512 -6.94 1.36 25.41
C ARG A 512 -7.74 2.68 25.39
N GLY A 513 -8.27 3.13 26.52
CA GLY A 513 -9.07 4.36 26.65
C GLY A 513 -9.98 4.33 27.89
N LYS A 514 -10.77 5.39 28.07
CA LYS A 514 -11.61 5.63 29.28
C LYS A 514 -12.95 4.88 29.37
N GLN A 515 -13.26 3.99 28.42
CA GLN A 515 -14.60 3.37 28.34
C GLN A 515 -14.70 2.06 29.13
N THR A 516 -13.59 1.34 29.31
CA THR A 516 -13.58 0.00 29.90
C THR A 516 -12.58 -0.11 31.04
N VAL A 517 -12.83 -0.99 32.02
CA VAL A 517 -11.88 -1.18 33.14
C VAL A 517 -10.59 -1.83 32.62
N PRO A 518 -9.39 -1.40 33.04
CA PRO A 518 -8.17 -2.17 32.80
C PRO A 518 -8.30 -3.54 33.48
N LEU A 519 -8.17 -4.65 32.73
CA LEU A 519 -8.29 -6.00 33.30
C LEU A 519 -7.36 -6.23 34.49
N ALA A 520 -6.15 -5.64 34.46
CA ALA A 520 -5.21 -5.67 35.58
C ALA A 520 -5.73 -4.98 36.84
N MET A 521 -6.51 -3.89 36.72
CA MET A 521 -7.14 -3.19 37.84
C MET A 521 -8.28 -4.01 38.42
N ARG A 522 -9.16 -4.52 37.54
CA ARG A 522 -10.25 -5.43 37.92
C ARG A 522 -9.71 -6.65 38.67
N ALA A 523 -8.73 -7.35 38.11
CA ALA A 523 -8.10 -8.50 38.74
C ALA A 523 -7.39 -8.16 40.07
N ASN A 524 -6.75 -6.98 40.19
CA ASN A 524 -6.14 -6.57 41.46
C ASN A 524 -7.17 -6.32 42.57
N VAL A 525 -8.32 -5.76 42.22
CA VAL A 525 -9.44 -5.55 43.15
C VAL A 525 -10.11 -6.89 43.50
N GLU A 526 -10.43 -7.71 42.50
CA GLU A 526 -11.16 -8.97 42.68
C GLU A 526 -10.33 -10.08 43.38
N HIS A 527 -9.00 -10.09 43.21
CA HIS A 527 -8.13 -11.16 43.71
C HIS A 527 -7.23 -10.75 44.88
N ASN A 528 -6.70 -9.52 44.87
CA ASN A 528 -5.87 -9.03 45.97
C ASN A 528 -6.66 -8.17 46.97
N HIS A 529 -7.89 -7.74 46.64
CA HIS A 529 -8.72 -6.83 47.44
C HIS A 529 -7.98 -5.54 47.81
N VAL A 530 -7.19 -4.99 46.87
CA VAL A 530 -6.34 -3.81 47.06
C VAL A 530 -6.60 -2.76 45.98
N ARG A 531 -6.65 -1.49 46.39
CA ARG A 531 -6.52 -0.31 45.52
C ARG A 531 -5.46 0.63 46.11
N HIS A 532 -4.71 1.32 45.28
CA HIS A 532 -3.69 2.26 45.77
C HIS A 532 -4.33 3.59 46.19
N GLU A 533 -3.58 4.44 46.90
CA GLU A 533 -4.02 5.78 47.26
C GLU A 533 -4.29 6.64 46.03
N HIS A 534 -3.42 6.53 45.03
CA HIS A 534 -3.54 7.20 43.73
C HIS A 534 -3.52 6.16 42.61
N VAL A 535 -4.48 6.24 41.69
CA VAL A 535 -4.67 5.32 40.56
C VAL A 535 -4.73 6.13 39.28
N VAL A 536 -3.74 5.96 38.41
CA VAL A 536 -3.69 6.61 37.09
C VAL A 536 -4.03 5.57 36.02
N ILE A 537 -5.17 5.74 35.35
CA ILE A 537 -5.53 4.92 34.19
C ILE A 537 -4.99 5.59 32.94
N LEU A 538 -3.87 5.10 32.43
CA LEU A 538 -3.18 5.71 31.30
C LEU A 538 -3.62 5.06 29.98
N SER A 539 -4.08 5.87 29.04
CA SER A 539 -4.30 5.48 27.64
C SER A 539 -3.35 6.22 26.71
N ILE A 540 -2.88 5.55 25.66
CA ILE A 540 -1.91 6.08 24.70
C ILE A 540 -2.52 6.03 23.30
N GLU A 541 -2.59 7.18 22.63
CA GLU A 541 -3.17 7.31 21.29
C GLU A 541 -2.18 8.02 20.35
N THR A 542 -1.76 7.33 19.29
CA THR A 542 -0.95 7.91 18.22
C THR A 542 -1.82 8.70 17.25
N LYS A 543 -1.52 9.99 17.04
CA LYS A 543 -2.22 10.86 16.08
C LYS A 543 -1.51 10.84 14.71
N PRO A 544 -2.21 11.12 13.60
CA PRO A 544 -1.64 11.15 12.24
C PRO A 544 -0.83 12.44 11.94
N VAL A 545 0.00 12.86 12.89
CA VAL A 545 0.95 13.99 12.74
C VAL A 545 2.35 13.52 13.18
N PRO A 546 3.45 14.03 12.61
CA PRO A 546 4.78 13.46 12.86
C PRO A 546 5.20 13.56 14.33
N ARG A 547 4.93 14.71 14.95
CA ARG A 547 5.19 14.99 16.37
C ARG A 547 4.08 15.88 16.91
N ILE A 548 3.74 15.76 18.19
CA ILE A 548 2.73 16.61 18.87
C ILE A 548 3.42 17.67 19.73
N ALA A 549 2.90 18.90 19.72
CA ALA A 549 3.38 19.99 20.57
C ALA A 549 3.18 19.64 22.06
N ALA A 550 4.13 20.01 22.94
CA ALA A 550 4.20 19.48 24.31
C ALA A 550 2.94 19.76 25.15
N ASP A 551 2.30 20.90 24.91
CA ASP A 551 1.03 21.37 25.49
C ASP A 551 -0.19 20.51 25.10
N GLN A 552 -0.13 19.82 23.96
CA GLN A 552 -1.24 19.01 23.42
C GLN A 552 -1.05 17.51 23.63
N ARG A 553 -0.04 17.09 24.40
CA ARG A 553 0.29 15.67 24.63
C ARG A 553 -0.54 15.00 25.69
N ILE A 554 -1.17 15.74 26.61
CA ILE A 554 -1.85 15.16 27.76
C ILE A 554 -3.25 15.77 27.89
N ALA A 555 -4.26 14.92 28.02
CA ALA A 555 -5.59 15.31 28.47
C ALA A 555 -6.00 14.44 29.65
N VAL A 556 -6.36 15.09 30.76
CA VAL A 556 -6.76 14.40 32.00
C VAL A 556 -8.27 14.48 32.18
N ASP A 557 -8.84 13.42 32.75
CA ASP A 557 -10.27 13.19 32.93
C ASP A 557 -10.47 12.56 34.31
N ASP A 558 -11.25 13.24 35.16
CA ASP A 558 -11.55 12.85 36.54
C ASP A 558 -12.60 11.72 36.63
N LEU A 559 -13.10 11.23 35.48
CA LEU A 559 -14.15 10.21 35.40
C LEU A 559 -15.47 10.60 36.11
N GLY A 560 -15.61 11.87 36.50
CA GLY A 560 -16.75 12.43 37.25
C GLY A 560 -16.55 12.54 38.77
N TYR A 561 -15.39 12.17 39.32
CA TYR A 561 -15.09 12.26 40.75
C TYR A 561 -13.71 12.89 40.96
N SER A 562 -13.59 13.76 41.97
CA SER A 562 -12.32 14.46 42.30
C SER A 562 -11.91 14.24 43.77
N ASP A 563 -12.43 13.16 44.37
CA ASP A 563 -12.23 12.77 45.78
C ASP A 563 -11.94 11.27 45.99
N ASP A 564 -11.81 10.47 44.93
CA ASP A 564 -11.74 9.00 45.04
C ASP A 564 -10.32 8.40 44.84
N GLY A 565 -9.39 9.22 44.36
CA GLY A 565 -8.01 8.87 44.03
C GLY A 565 -7.81 8.25 42.64
N ILE A 566 -8.80 8.26 41.74
CA ILE A 566 -8.77 7.58 40.45
C ILE A 566 -8.88 8.61 39.32
N THR A 567 -7.89 8.67 38.44
CA THR A 567 -7.89 9.64 37.33
C THR A 567 -7.49 8.96 36.02
N HIS A 568 -8.16 9.30 34.91
CA HIS A 568 -7.81 8.82 33.58
C HIS A 568 -6.95 9.85 32.82
N VAL A 569 -5.80 9.41 32.33
CA VAL A 569 -4.87 10.23 31.56
C VAL A 569 -4.83 9.72 30.11
N SER A 570 -5.02 10.62 29.16
CA SER A 570 -4.87 10.36 27.73
C SER A 570 -3.57 10.99 27.25
N ALA A 571 -2.63 10.15 26.81
CA ALA A 571 -1.34 10.58 26.26
C ALA A 571 -1.34 10.49 24.73
N TYR A 572 -1.00 11.59 24.06
CA TYR A 572 -1.00 11.74 22.63
C TYR A 572 0.42 11.83 22.08
N PHE A 573 0.72 11.03 21.06
CA PHE A 573 2.03 11.00 20.39
C PHE A 573 1.89 11.13 18.87
N GLY A 574 2.88 11.75 18.22
CA GLY A 574 3.00 11.70 16.77
C GLY A 574 3.53 10.35 16.26
N TYR A 575 3.34 10.06 14.96
CA TYR A 575 3.73 8.77 14.37
C TYR A 575 5.25 8.54 14.24
N MET A 576 6.07 9.59 14.41
CA MET A 576 7.54 9.48 14.52
C MET A 576 8.02 9.43 15.97
N GLU A 577 7.12 9.47 16.96
CA GLU A 577 7.48 9.51 18.38
C GLU A 577 7.30 8.13 19.02
N SER A 578 8.32 7.69 19.76
CA SER A 578 8.21 6.51 20.61
C SER A 578 7.51 6.89 21.93
N PRO A 579 6.45 6.18 22.33
CA PRO A 579 5.77 6.44 23.59
C PRO A 579 6.61 6.00 24.79
N ASP A 580 7.05 6.96 25.59
CA ASP A 580 7.72 6.72 26.88
C ASP A 580 6.75 7.07 28.02
N VAL A 581 6.32 6.05 28.77
CA VAL A 581 5.31 6.21 29.82
C VAL A 581 5.86 6.94 31.06
N PRO A 582 6.99 6.52 31.66
CA PRO A 582 7.60 7.28 32.76
C PRO A 582 7.82 8.76 32.45
N GLU A 583 8.37 9.08 31.26
CA GLU A 583 8.63 10.46 30.85
C GLU A 583 7.35 11.27 30.61
N THR A 584 6.27 10.62 30.17
CA THR A 584 4.95 11.28 30.06
C THR A 584 4.39 11.65 31.42
N LEU A 585 4.55 10.77 32.41
CA LEU A 585 4.01 10.98 33.76
C LEU A 585 4.77 12.08 34.50
N ARG A 586 6.07 12.24 34.27
CA ARG A 586 6.87 13.38 34.78
C ARG A 586 6.38 14.75 34.29
N ARG A 587 5.61 14.79 33.19
CA ARG A 587 5.11 16.03 32.58
C ARG A 587 3.70 16.41 33.03
N LEU A 588 3.08 15.60 33.91
CA LEU A 588 1.86 16.00 34.63
C LEU A 588 2.21 17.13 35.61
N ASN A 589 1.45 18.22 35.59
CA ASN A 589 1.65 19.32 36.52
C ASN A 589 1.07 18.96 37.90
N ALA A 590 1.59 19.63 38.93
CA ALA A 590 1.02 19.52 40.28
C ALA A 590 -0.42 20.07 40.29
N GLY A 591 -1.40 19.17 40.43
CA GLY A 591 -2.83 19.50 40.40
C GLY A 591 -3.60 18.95 39.17
N ASP A 592 -2.91 18.41 38.16
CA ASP A 592 -3.58 17.79 37.01
C ASP A 592 -4.27 16.45 37.36
N VAL A 593 -3.80 15.80 38.42
CA VAL A 593 -4.23 14.49 38.93
C VAL A 593 -4.37 14.55 40.45
N GLU A 594 -5.24 13.71 41.02
CA GLU A 594 -5.35 13.61 42.48
C GLU A 594 -4.04 13.08 43.08
N GLY A 595 -3.30 13.93 43.80
CA GLY A 595 -2.06 13.58 44.51
C GLY A 595 -0.78 13.99 43.78
N ARG A 596 0.35 13.40 44.20
CA ARG A 596 1.66 13.55 43.54
C ARG A 596 2.06 12.25 42.88
N VAL A 597 1.95 12.19 41.55
CA VAL A 597 2.41 11.06 40.75
C VAL A 597 3.94 11.12 40.63
N GLN A 598 4.63 10.34 41.45
CA GLN A 598 6.07 10.12 41.31
C GLN A 598 6.31 8.89 40.42
N ALA A 599 6.70 9.12 39.17
CA ALA A 599 6.89 8.06 38.17
C ALA A 599 7.95 7.03 38.59
N GLU A 600 8.95 7.47 39.36
CA GLU A 600 10.04 6.69 39.94
C GLU A 600 9.60 5.82 41.14
N GLU A 601 8.46 6.09 41.76
CA GLU A 601 7.93 5.35 42.92
C GLU A 601 6.71 4.50 42.58
N ALA A 602 6.04 4.77 41.46
CA ALA A 602 4.79 4.12 41.07
C ALA A 602 4.97 2.66 40.62
N SER A 603 3.92 1.87 40.85
CA SER A 603 3.78 0.49 40.35
C SER A 603 3.04 0.48 39.02
N TYR A 604 3.61 -0.14 37.98
CA TYR A 604 3.02 -0.20 36.65
C TYR A 604 2.28 -1.53 36.46
N PHE A 605 1.00 -1.47 36.12
CA PHE A 605 0.14 -2.64 35.94
C PHE A 605 -0.26 -2.80 34.47
N LEU A 606 0.15 -3.93 33.87
CA LEU A 606 -0.10 -4.23 32.46
C LEU A 606 -1.03 -5.44 32.32
N SER A 607 -2.10 -5.27 31.55
CA SER A 607 -3.06 -6.33 31.25
C SER A 607 -2.57 -7.20 30.10
N LYS A 608 -2.11 -8.43 30.36
CA LYS A 608 -1.70 -9.39 29.32
C LYS A 608 -2.80 -10.42 29.09
N ILE A 609 -3.29 -10.52 27.86
CA ILE A 609 -4.25 -11.56 27.46
C ILE A 609 -3.48 -12.71 26.82
N GLU A 610 -3.65 -13.91 27.37
CA GLU A 610 -3.27 -15.14 26.71
C GLU A 610 -4.46 -15.73 25.95
N LEU A 611 -4.28 -15.95 24.65
CA LEU A 611 -5.29 -16.51 23.77
C LEU A 611 -5.21 -18.04 23.80
N ARG A 612 -6.31 -18.69 24.18
CA ARG A 612 -6.43 -20.16 24.20
C ARG A 612 -7.50 -20.62 23.22
N ALA A 613 -7.33 -21.82 22.65
CA ALA A 613 -8.32 -22.38 21.74
C ALA A 613 -9.48 -22.98 22.55
N GLY A 614 -10.60 -22.27 22.60
CA GLY A 614 -11.77 -22.68 23.39
C GLY A 614 -12.59 -23.80 22.73
N SER A 615 -13.47 -24.40 23.52
CA SER A 615 -14.43 -25.41 23.05
C SER A 615 -15.60 -24.82 22.25
N ARG A 616 -15.93 -23.53 22.47
CA ARG A 616 -17.04 -22.81 21.81
C ARG A 616 -16.92 -22.83 20.27
N PRO A 617 -18.02 -23.00 19.50
CA PRO A 617 -18.02 -23.09 18.03
C PRO A 617 -17.92 -21.72 17.32
N THR A 618 -17.01 -20.87 17.77
CA THR A 618 -16.73 -19.51 17.28
C THR A 618 -16.07 -19.47 15.89
N MET A 619 -15.15 -20.42 15.62
CA MET A 619 -14.39 -20.61 14.39
C MET A 619 -13.95 -22.09 14.23
N PRO A 620 -13.72 -22.57 12.99
CA PRO A 620 -13.07 -23.87 12.74
C PRO A 620 -11.72 -24.01 13.46
N ARG A 621 -11.42 -25.21 13.99
CA ARG A 621 -10.21 -25.48 14.80
C ARG A 621 -8.90 -25.06 14.12
N TRP A 622 -8.78 -25.22 12.80
CA TRP A 622 -7.59 -24.79 12.06
C TRP A 622 -7.45 -23.27 11.98
N ARG A 623 -8.56 -22.53 11.87
CA ARG A 623 -8.57 -21.05 11.92
C ARG A 623 -8.24 -20.52 13.32
N LYS A 624 -8.70 -21.20 14.38
CA LYS A 624 -8.29 -20.89 15.77
C LYS A 624 -6.78 -21.02 15.94
N ARG A 625 -6.18 -22.15 15.48
CA ARG A 625 -4.73 -22.35 15.49
C ARG A 625 -4.00 -21.24 14.71
N LEU A 626 -4.42 -20.95 13.47
CA LEU A 626 -3.83 -19.89 12.66
C LEU A 626 -3.89 -18.51 13.35
N PHE A 627 -5.03 -18.15 13.94
CA PHE A 627 -5.20 -16.90 14.68
C PHE A 627 -4.26 -16.82 15.90
N ILE A 628 -4.19 -17.88 16.70
CA ILE A 628 -3.30 -17.94 17.87
C ILE A 628 -1.83 -17.87 17.43
N THR A 629 -1.43 -18.62 16.39
CA THR A 629 -0.06 -18.57 15.85
C THR A 629 0.30 -17.16 15.35
N THR A 630 -0.59 -16.50 14.61
CA THR A 630 -0.37 -15.11 14.15
C THR A 630 -0.37 -14.08 15.28
N SER A 631 -1.00 -14.37 16.43
CA SER A 631 -0.96 -13.49 17.59
C SER A 631 0.42 -13.44 18.27
N PHE A 632 1.20 -14.53 18.22
CA PHE A 632 2.57 -14.54 18.78
C PHE A 632 3.57 -13.67 17.99
N ILE A 633 3.17 -13.10 16.84
CA ILE A 633 3.99 -12.19 16.02
C ILE A 633 3.91 -10.74 16.57
N THR A 634 3.03 -10.44 17.54
CA THR A 634 2.94 -9.09 18.13
C THR A 634 4.06 -8.79 19.12
N ALA A 635 4.59 -7.57 19.06
CA ALA A 635 5.67 -7.10 19.92
C ALA A 635 5.31 -7.02 21.42
N ASP A 636 6.31 -7.12 22.29
CA ASP A 636 6.16 -6.95 23.74
C ASP A 636 5.73 -5.52 24.09
N ALA A 637 4.61 -5.41 24.80
CA ALA A 637 4.05 -4.13 25.21
C ALA A 637 4.88 -3.44 26.30
N ALA A 638 5.58 -4.18 27.16
CA ALA A 638 6.40 -3.59 28.22
C ALA A 638 7.66 -2.91 27.65
N GLU A 639 8.31 -3.55 26.68
CA GLU A 639 9.44 -2.99 25.94
C GLU A 639 9.01 -1.80 25.04
N HIS A 640 7.83 -1.88 24.42
CA HIS A 640 7.33 -0.81 23.54
C HIS A 640 7.01 0.51 24.27
N PHE A 641 6.61 0.46 25.54
CA PHE A 641 6.24 1.63 26.35
C PHE A 641 7.33 2.07 27.36
N CYS A 642 8.54 1.51 27.24
CA CYS A 642 9.69 1.79 28.12
C CYS A 642 9.40 1.58 29.63
N LEU A 643 8.60 0.57 29.99
CA LEU A 643 8.21 0.35 31.39
C LEU A 643 9.36 -0.25 32.24
N PRO A 644 9.60 0.21 33.48
CA PRO A 644 10.62 -0.36 34.36
C PRO A 644 10.31 -1.82 34.72
N ARG A 645 11.19 -2.75 34.34
CA ARG A 645 10.94 -4.21 34.50
C ARG A 645 10.82 -4.65 35.96
N ASP A 646 11.52 -3.97 36.87
CA ASP A 646 11.50 -4.17 38.32
C ASP A 646 10.18 -3.71 38.99
N ARG A 647 9.39 -2.87 38.30
CA ARG A 647 8.14 -2.27 38.82
C ARG A 647 6.92 -2.53 37.95
N THR A 648 7.04 -3.40 36.95
CA THR A 648 5.94 -3.77 36.05
C THR A 648 5.32 -5.09 36.46
N VAL A 649 4.12 -5.03 37.02
CA VAL A 649 3.27 -6.19 37.33
C VAL A 649 2.44 -6.53 36.11
N ILE A 650 2.66 -7.71 35.55
CA ILE A 650 1.87 -8.23 34.42
C ILE A 650 0.74 -9.09 34.98
N MET A 651 -0.48 -8.58 34.94
CA MET A 651 -1.69 -9.33 35.28
C MET A 651 -2.17 -10.09 34.05
N GLY A 652 -2.07 -11.42 34.10
CA GLY A 652 -2.53 -12.32 33.05
C GLY A 652 -4.03 -12.57 33.13
N SER A 653 -4.73 -12.51 32.00
CA SER A 653 -6.06 -13.10 31.85
C SER A 653 -6.13 -14.01 30.63
N TYR A 654 -7.04 -14.98 30.64
CA TYR A 654 -7.26 -15.90 29.53
C TYR A 654 -8.49 -15.47 28.74
N ILE A 655 -8.37 -15.44 27.41
CA ILE A 655 -9.54 -15.34 26.52
C ILE A 655 -9.56 -16.57 25.62
N GLU A 656 -10.67 -17.29 25.67
CA GLU A 656 -10.95 -18.39 24.76
C GLU A 656 -11.42 -17.85 23.40
N VAL A 657 -10.75 -18.29 22.34
CA VAL A 657 -11.07 -18.00 20.93
C VAL A 657 -11.73 -19.19 20.29
#